data_AF-A0A1V6IYB5-F1
#
_entry.id   AF-A0A1V6IYB5-F1
#
_cell.length_a   1.000
_cell.length_b   1.000
_cell.length_c   1.000
_cell.angle_alpha   90.00
_cell.angle_beta   90.00
_cell.angle_gamma   90.00
#
_symmetry.space_group_name_H-M   'P 1'
#
loop_
_entity.id
_entity.type
_entity.pdbx_description
1 polymer ?
#
loop_
_entity_poly.entity_id
_entity_poly.type
_entity_poly.pdbx_seq_one_letter_code
_entity_poly.pdbx_strand_id
1 'polypeptide(L)'
;MNTMDDNWSYALIGKHPVARDYIEIGEKIPVLEELSGILDAAYARISSGPELKGEFTSWRFWFGGSAKDVLVCGIMRESSDAMGRPYPLVIAGSGLLKDWELYWDLLPMACDSIWGRFEYLATHKYDNIKKMQADLAGLRSPTPDWEAHRISRHNLNPIGSALDPYASFLDFPQLKKQAESLSERRECFVSLDRGPCKDKILQVSLWHHLFKTSFKTQPRALFLGGNLEKAFLAAFHRELKTEDLVQLWSVSSASLWKSTIGPEYSMDISSLGKEPICAERPAGADVRYDAAFSELQEEVDKLSLPSAAGGVNWEKVTRFAAEILAHKSKDLLVATYLAVSLIYTRRQDGFSIGVKLIMDLLVRFWEELYPPKARARGRLRSLEWWLEKSENALRQFPARSIPEGQARLIIGNLEQIEQLLRQHLTDAPSVRRLAELTQELAGTKIPEAVRPDRQPPPVEEVRAAAVPPPEPPAGPGEEIQSLQIAKRSLDQHFLKIREIAGYYLRQDAAAAVAYRLNRQAVWCVIEDMPPASGGKTRIPPPDKQVVKMLFELRDTGDAEALLKAAEGRLPQYIFWLDLNRFSAEALTRLGQRFTKALHAVCQETAFLLHRLPGLEELSFADGTPFANPETKQWLVGIAMDSGRMSVLDETVLPAAAHGDESIGADIAEAHALIRGGKMLEAIEKLQRKLNGAASSRERILWRLAIARLMLDVRQVKLAIPQMEQIVREIDHFRLEDYDPALALRGLKLVWAGLELQNDPSVKIKTSDVLDRIARIDMAEVIKLSKN
;
A
#
# COMPACT_ATOMS: atom_id res chain seq x y z
N MET A 1 9.38 -35.83 40.85
CA MET A 1 8.23 -36.43 41.55
C MET A 1 7.00 -35.87 40.87
N ASN A 2 6.14 -36.60 40.16
CA ASN A 2 5.73 -38.00 40.29
C ASN A 2 5.96 -38.84 39.02
N THR A 3 6.31 -40.10 39.26
CA THR A 3 6.21 -41.24 38.36
C THR A 3 4.77 -41.73 38.25
N MET A 4 4.42 -42.31 37.10
CA MET A 4 3.29 -43.23 36.86
C MET A 4 1.87 -42.67 36.99
N ASP A 5 1.34 -42.23 35.85
CA ASP A 5 0.01 -42.63 35.35
C ASP A 5 0.02 -42.35 33.84
N ASP A 6 0.84 -43.10 33.11
CA ASP A 6 0.80 -43.02 31.65
C ASP A 6 -0.40 -43.86 31.19
N ASN A 7 -1.57 -43.23 31.09
CA ASN A 7 -2.85 -43.86 30.73
C ASN A 7 -2.92 -44.21 29.23
N TRP A 8 -1.80 -44.65 28.68
CA TRP A 8 -1.57 -44.95 27.28
C TRP A 8 -1.20 -46.41 27.12
N SER A 9 -2.02 -47.12 26.36
CA SER A 9 -1.81 -48.49 25.95
C SER A 9 -1.16 -48.51 24.58
N TYR A 10 -0.15 -49.37 24.38
CA TYR A 10 0.54 -49.52 23.09
C TYR A 10 0.41 -50.94 22.57
N ALA A 11 0.25 -51.05 21.26
CA ALA A 11 0.09 -52.31 20.57
C ALA A 11 0.78 -52.29 19.22
N LEU A 12 1.19 -53.46 18.77
CA LEU A 12 1.85 -53.70 17.50
C LEU A 12 1.30 -54.97 16.89
N ILE A 13 0.84 -54.87 15.65
CA ILE A 13 0.26 -55.98 14.89
C ILE A 13 0.82 -56.03 13.47
N GLY A 14 1.03 -57.22 12.94
CA GLY A 14 1.48 -57.44 11.57
C GLY A 14 2.80 -58.20 11.48
N LYS A 15 3.58 -57.95 10.42
CA LYS A 15 4.86 -58.64 10.21
C LYS A 15 6.05 -57.73 10.51
N HIS A 16 7.05 -58.30 11.18
CA HIS A 16 8.31 -57.63 11.46
C HIS A 16 9.48 -58.60 11.22
N PRO A 17 10.66 -58.12 10.75
CA PRO A 17 11.81 -58.98 10.45
C PRO A 17 12.34 -59.81 11.64
N VAL A 18 11.97 -59.47 12.87
CA VAL A 18 12.33 -60.24 14.09
C VAL A 18 11.56 -61.57 14.21
N ALA A 19 10.39 -61.67 13.60
CA ALA A 19 9.48 -62.79 13.76
C ALA A 19 9.39 -63.62 12.48
N ARG A 20 9.15 -64.92 12.61
CA ARG A 20 8.97 -65.82 11.45
C ARG A 20 7.59 -65.69 10.81
N ASP A 21 6.62 -65.13 11.52
CA ASP A 21 5.27 -64.94 11.04
C ASP A 21 4.64 -63.69 11.67
N TYR A 22 3.35 -63.48 11.42
CA TYR A 22 2.51 -62.46 12.05
C TYR A 22 2.67 -62.45 13.57
N ILE A 23 2.75 -61.25 14.14
CA ILE A 23 2.86 -61.01 15.58
C ILE A 23 1.82 -59.99 16.03
N GLU A 24 1.37 -60.17 17.27
CA GLU A 24 0.57 -59.22 18.03
C GLU A 24 1.24 -59.06 19.40
N ILE A 25 1.67 -57.84 19.70
CA ILE A 25 2.44 -57.51 20.91
C ILE A 25 1.80 -56.28 21.56
N GLY A 26 1.68 -56.31 22.89
CA GLY A 26 1.21 -55.17 23.68
C GLY A 26 -0.20 -55.37 24.21
N GLU A 27 -0.88 -54.27 24.47
CA GLU A 27 -2.22 -54.25 25.04
C GLU A 27 -3.31 -54.28 23.97
N LYS A 28 -4.54 -54.62 24.35
CA LYS A 28 -5.67 -54.62 23.41
C LYS A 28 -6.19 -53.20 23.20
N ILE A 29 -6.12 -52.72 21.96
CA ILE A 29 -6.68 -51.43 21.54
C ILE A 29 -7.86 -51.71 20.60
N PRO A 30 -9.13 -51.47 21.01
CA PRO A 30 -10.30 -51.86 20.22
C PRO A 30 -10.32 -51.30 18.79
N VAL A 31 -9.91 -50.03 18.62
CA VAL A 31 -9.82 -49.37 17.30
C VAL A 31 -8.78 -50.05 16.40
N LEU A 32 -7.72 -50.61 17.00
CA LEU A 32 -6.69 -51.33 16.25
C LEU A 32 -7.17 -52.71 15.80
N GLU A 33 -7.98 -53.40 16.62
CA GLU A 33 -8.61 -54.68 16.22
C GLU A 33 -9.54 -54.46 15.01
N GLU A 34 -10.32 -53.38 14.99
CA GLU A 34 -11.17 -53.01 13.85
C GLU A 34 -10.33 -52.66 12.61
N LEU A 35 -9.29 -51.82 12.78
CA LEU A 35 -8.38 -51.45 11.69
C LEU A 35 -7.67 -52.68 11.10
N SER A 36 -7.27 -53.65 11.94
CA SER A 36 -6.66 -54.91 11.51
C SER A 36 -7.58 -55.70 10.59
N GLY A 37 -8.87 -55.82 10.93
CA GLY A 37 -9.83 -56.55 10.11
C GLY A 37 -10.06 -55.89 8.74
N ILE A 38 -10.12 -54.55 8.71
CA ILE A 38 -10.23 -53.79 7.45
C ILE A 38 -8.95 -53.96 6.62
N LEU A 39 -7.78 -53.96 7.28
CA LEU A 39 -6.47 -54.09 6.67
C LEU A 39 -6.26 -55.47 6.03
N ASP A 40 -6.68 -56.54 6.70
CA ASP A 40 -6.65 -57.90 6.14
C ASP A 40 -7.46 -57.99 4.85
N ALA A 41 -8.69 -57.46 4.87
CA ALA A 41 -9.57 -57.46 3.70
C ALA A 41 -8.98 -56.61 2.55
N ALA A 42 -8.33 -55.50 2.87
CA ALA A 42 -7.71 -54.62 1.87
C ALA A 42 -6.46 -55.28 1.26
N TYR A 43 -5.57 -55.83 2.09
CA TYR A 43 -4.32 -56.42 1.66
C TYR A 43 -4.54 -57.71 0.84
N ALA A 44 -5.59 -58.47 1.12
CA ALA A 44 -6.01 -59.59 0.28
C ALA A 44 -6.37 -59.16 -1.15
N ARG A 45 -7.04 -58.00 -1.30
CA ARG A 45 -7.36 -57.40 -2.61
C ARG A 45 -6.13 -56.85 -3.32
N ILE A 46 -5.22 -56.23 -2.57
CA ILE A 46 -3.96 -55.68 -3.11
C ILE A 46 -3.05 -56.81 -3.61
N SER A 47 -2.85 -57.85 -2.79
CA SER A 47 -1.96 -58.98 -3.08
C SER A 47 -2.39 -59.82 -4.28
N SER A 48 -3.68 -59.82 -4.60
CA SER A 48 -4.25 -60.51 -5.77
C SER A 48 -4.19 -59.68 -7.06
N GLY A 49 -3.95 -58.37 -6.99
CA GLY A 49 -3.85 -57.47 -8.15
C GLY A 49 -2.43 -57.40 -8.76
N PRO A 50 -2.29 -57.30 -10.09
CA PRO A 50 -0.97 -57.20 -10.76
C PRO A 50 -0.29 -55.82 -10.65
N GLU A 51 -1.06 -54.73 -10.45
CA GLU A 51 -0.54 -53.35 -10.50
C GLU A 51 0.07 -52.83 -9.18
N LEU A 52 -0.13 -53.53 -8.05
CA LEU A 52 0.15 -53.01 -6.69
C LEU A 52 1.21 -53.82 -5.93
N LYS A 53 1.86 -54.79 -6.58
CA LYS A 53 2.88 -55.62 -5.93
C LYS A 53 4.19 -54.87 -5.78
N GLY A 54 4.61 -54.67 -4.53
CA GLY A 54 5.97 -54.23 -4.20
C GLY A 54 6.15 -52.72 -4.03
N GLU A 55 5.07 -51.93 -3.98
CA GLU A 55 5.14 -50.50 -3.67
C GLU A 55 5.34 -50.32 -2.15
N PHE A 56 6.44 -49.66 -1.76
CA PHE A 56 6.66 -49.32 -0.35
C PHE A 56 5.75 -48.15 0.04
N THR A 57 4.90 -48.35 1.03
CA THR A 57 4.04 -47.31 1.60
C THR A 57 4.27 -47.18 3.11
N SER A 58 4.20 -45.96 3.62
CA SER A 58 4.24 -45.66 5.06
C SER A 58 3.32 -44.50 5.37
N TRP A 59 2.51 -44.66 6.42
CA TRP A 59 1.49 -43.74 6.86
C TRP A 59 1.58 -43.53 8.36
N ARG A 60 1.67 -42.29 8.80
CA ARG A 60 1.35 -41.90 10.18
C ARG A 60 -0.14 -41.57 10.23
N PHE A 61 -0.78 -41.87 11.35
CA PHE A 61 -2.21 -41.62 11.50
C PHE A 61 -2.60 -41.22 12.91
N TRP A 62 -3.79 -40.65 13.02
CA TRP A 62 -4.52 -40.53 14.27
C TRP A 62 -6.03 -40.76 14.07
N PHE A 63 -6.69 -41.23 15.12
CA PHE A 63 -8.13 -41.43 15.22
C PHE A 63 -8.67 -40.80 16.49
N GLY A 64 -9.90 -40.29 16.41
CA GLY A 64 -10.66 -39.98 17.62
C GLY A 64 -11.08 -41.25 18.35
N GLY A 65 -10.81 -41.34 19.65
CA GLY A 65 -11.22 -42.45 20.49
C GLY A 65 -12.72 -42.51 20.71
N SER A 66 -13.19 -43.61 21.32
CA SER A 66 -14.61 -43.83 21.64
C SER A 66 -15.12 -42.97 22.80
N ALA A 67 -14.22 -42.33 23.54
CA ALA A 67 -14.52 -41.45 24.66
C ALA A 67 -13.83 -40.10 24.48
N LYS A 68 -14.35 -39.07 25.16
CA LYS A 68 -13.77 -37.73 25.17
C LYS A 68 -12.31 -37.77 25.65
N ASP A 69 -11.45 -36.95 25.02
CA ASP A 69 -10.03 -36.82 25.31
C ASP A 69 -9.21 -38.09 25.03
N VAL A 70 -9.82 -39.17 24.50
CA VAL A 70 -9.08 -40.36 24.09
C VAL A 70 -8.64 -40.19 22.64
N LEU A 71 -7.33 -40.29 22.41
CA LEU A 71 -6.72 -40.26 21.08
C LEU A 71 -6.10 -41.63 20.79
N VAL A 72 -6.23 -42.08 19.55
CA VAL A 72 -5.38 -43.16 19.01
C VAL A 72 -4.43 -42.55 18.00
N CYS A 73 -3.14 -42.84 18.07
CA CYS A 73 -2.18 -42.43 17.06
C CYS A 73 -1.18 -43.55 16.77
N GLY A 74 -0.67 -43.60 15.55
CA GLY A 74 0.16 -44.72 15.13
C GLY A 74 0.84 -44.53 13.79
N ILE A 75 1.55 -45.57 13.39
CA ILE A 75 2.06 -45.74 12.03
C ILE A 75 1.58 -47.05 11.44
N MET A 76 1.51 -47.08 10.12
CA MET A 76 1.11 -48.22 9.33
C MET A 76 1.95 -48.22 8.05
N ARG A 77 2.67 -49.30 7.81
CA ARG A 77 3.65 -49.35 6.70
C ARG A 77 3.87 -50.75 6.15
N GLU A 78 4.42 -50.80 4.94
CA GLU A 78 4.86 -52.06 4.36
C GLU A 78 6.04 -52.64 5.16
N SER A 79 5.98 -53.96 5.39
CA SER A 79 6.95 -54.72 6.18
C SER A 79 6.97 -56.19 5.71
N SER A 80 7.84 -56.98 6.32
CA SER A 80 7.95 -58.42 6.05
C SER A 80 8.38 -59.19 7.30
N ASP A 81 8.12 -60.50 7.31
CA ASP A 81 8.68 -61.39 8.33
C ASP A 81 10.14 -61.74 8.03
N ALA A 82 10.77 -62.50 8.92
CA ALA A 82 12.13 -63.00 8.76
C ALA A 82 12.36 -63.85 7.49
N MET A 83 11.29 -64.31 6.83
CA MET A 83 11.34 -65.07 5.57
C MET A 83 11.09 -64.17 4.35
N GLY A 84 10.91 -62.86 4.53
CA GLY A 84 10.67 -61.90 3.46
C GLY A 84 9.24 -61.93 2.89
N ARG A 85 8.29 -62.62 3.54
CA ARG A 85 6.90 -62.61 3.09
C ARG A 85 6.28 -61.27 3.48
N PRO A 86 5.79 -60.47 2.52
CA PRO A 86 5.31 -59.13 2.80
C PRO A 86 3.95 -59.18 3.51
N TYR A 87 3.76 -58.27 4.45
CA TYR A 87 2.48 -57.93 5.07
C TYR A 87 2.68 -56.64 5.89
N PRO A 88 1.67 -55.74 5.96
CA PRO A 88 1.75 -54.51 6.71
C PRO A 88 2.15 -54.68 8.18
N LEU A 89 2.80 -53.67 8.73
CA LEU A 89 3.01 -53.53 10.16
C LEU A 89 2.28 -52.28 10.64
N VAL A 90 1.47 -52.43 11.70
CA VAL A 90 0.78 -51.33 12.37
C VAL A 90 1.28 -51.25 13.81
N ILE A 91 1.67 -50.05 14.24
CA ILE A 91 2.05 -49.74 15.61
C ILE A 91 1.17 -48.57 16.06
N ALA A 92 0.45 -48.73 17.16
CA ALA A 92 -0.45 -47.70 17.66
C ALA A 92 -0.39 -47.58 19.18
N GLY A 93 -0.62 -46.35 19.65
CA GLY A 93 -0.91 -46.03 21.03
C GLY A 93 -2.32 -45.46 21.16
N SER A 94 -2.99 -45.75 22.27
CA SER A 94 -4.29 -45.21 22.63
C SER A 94 -4.28 -44.76 24.08
N GLY A 95 -4.70 -43.53 24.35
CA GLY A 95 -4.77 -43.02 25.70
C GLY A 95 -5.36 -41.63 25.81
N LEU A 96 -5.40 -41.10 27.04
CA LEU A 96 -5.89 -39.76 27.30
C LEU A 96 -4.89 -38.70 26.81
N LEU A 97 -5.36 -37.79 25.97
CA LEU A 97 -4.67 -36.56 25.57
C LEU A 97 -5.63 -35.39 25.71
N LYS A 98 -5.58 -34.74 26.88
CA LYS A 98 -6.54 -33.69 27.25
C LYS A 98 -6.68 -32.61 26.18
N ASP A 99 -7.93 -32.30 25.81
CA ASP A 99 -8.35 -31.24 24.88
C ASP A 99 -7.86 -31.43 23.43
N TRP A 100 -7.43 -32.63 23.02
CA TRP A 100 -6.90 -32.85 21.67
C TRP A 100 -7.91 -32.48 20.57
N GLU A 101 -9.21 -32.65 20.80
CA GLU A 101 -10.28 -32.28 19.87
C GLU A 101 -10.28 -30.76 19.58
N LEU A 102 -9.83 -29.95 20.54
CA LEU A 102 -9.71 -28.50 20.36
C LEU A 102 -8.43 -28.11 19.61
N TYR A 103 -7.37 -28.92 19.70
CA TYR A 103 -6.04 -28.64 19.16
C TYR A 103 -5.55 -29.67 18.15
N TRP A 104 -6.47 -30.35 17.46
CA TRP A 104 -6.12 -31.47 16.58
C TRP A 104 -5.18 -31.07 15.42
N ASP A 105 -5.18 -29.80 15.03
CA ASP A 105 -4.24 -29.24 14.06
C ASP A 105 -2.79 -29.20 14.55
N LEU A 106 -2.58 -29.34 15.86
CA LEU A 106 -1.28 -29.42 16.51
C LEU A 106 -0.82 -30.86 16.74
N LEU A 107 -1.63 -31.87 16.42
CA LEU A 107 -1.26 -33.28 16.56
C LEU A 107 0.01 -33.66 15.80
N PRO A 108 0.32 -33.08 14.62
CA PRO A 108 1.60 -33.37 13.98
C PRO A 108 2.81 -33.06 14.86
N MET A 109 2.74 -32.01 15.68
CA MET A 109 3.81 -31.63 16.62
C MET A 109 3.72 -32.45 17.90
N ALA A 110 2.52 -32.69 18.43
CA ALA A 110 2.33 -33.47 19.65
C ALA A 110 2.74 -34.94 19.49
N CYS A 111 2.48 -35.52 18.31
CA CYS A 111 2.76 -36.92 18.01
C CYS A 111 4.13 -37.15 17.36
N ASP A 112 4.90 -36.12 17.00
CA ASP A 112 6.16 -36.29 16.24
C ASP A 112 7.16 -37.20 16.98
N SER A 113 7.35 -36.96 18.28
CA SER A 113 8.24 -37.75 19.12
C SER A 113 7.84 -39.22 19.17
N ILE A 114 6.55 -39.52 19.36
CA ILE A 114 6.06 -40.91 19.45
C ILE A 114 6.07 -41.59 18.08
N TRP A 115 5.72 -40.89 17.00
CA TRP A 115 5.81 -41.44 15.65
C TRP A 115 7.25 -41.76 15.27
N GLY A 116 8.22 -40.93 15.65
CA GLY A 116 9.65 -41.23 15.49
C GLY A 116 10.06 -42.52 16.21
N ARG A 117 9.51 -42.77 17.41
CA ARG A 117 9.74 -44.01 18.15
C ARG A 117 9.06 -45.22 17.51
N PHE A 118 7.85 -45.07 16.98
CA PHE A 118 7.19 -46.14 16.22
C PHE A 118 7.99 -46.48 14.95
N GLU A 119 8.49 -45.49 14.22
CA GLU A 119 9.32 -45.72 13.03
C GLU A 119 10.63 -46.44 13.39
N TYR A 120 11.22 -46.10 14.54
CA TYR A 120 12.35 -46.86 15.09
C TYR A 120 11.96 -48.31 15.36
N LEU A 121 10.89 -48.57 16.11
CA LEU A 121 10.41 -49.93 16.41
C LEU A 121 10.16 -50.76 15.15
N ALA A 122 9.62 -50.14 14.10
CA ALA A 122 9.30 -50.81 12.84
C ALA A 122 10.52 -51.16 11.97
N THR A 123 11.63 -50.46 12.15
CA THR A 123 12.84 -50.61 11.32
C THR A 123 14.03 -51.19 12.06
N HIS A 124 13.98 -51.23 13.40
CA HIS A 124 15.07 -51.69 14.22
C HIS A 124 15.28 -53.20 14.12
N LYS A 125 16.55 -53.61 14.02
CA LYS A 125 16.93 -55.02 13.99
C LYS A 125 16.98 -55.59 15.40
N TYR A 126 15.90 -56.23 15.82
CA TYR A 126 15.83 -56.92 17.10
C TYR A 126 16.42 -58.33 17.03
N ASP A 127 17.10 -58.74 18.10
CA ASP A 127 17.56 -60.13 18.27
C ASP A 127 16.40 -61.07 18.60
N ASN A 128 15.39 -60.58 19.31
CA ASN A 128 14.23 -61.35 19.74
C ASN A 128 13.03 -60.44 20.04
N ILE A 129 11.85 -61.07 20.03
CA ILE A 129 10.56 -60.41 20.27
C ILE A 129 10.47 -59.77 21.67
N LYS A 130 11.11 -60.35 22.70
CA LYS A 130 11.04 -59.82 24.07
C LYS A 130 11.68 -58.44 24.20
N LYS A 131 12.80 -58.18 23.50
CA LYS A 131 13.43 -56.86 23.46
C LYS A 131 12.49 -55.82 22.81
N MET A 132 11.86 -56.20 21.70
CA MET A 132 10.89 -55.34 21.01
C MET A 132 9.67 -55.04 21.89
N GLN A 133 9.16 -56.02 22.62
CA GLN A 133 8.08 -55.84 23.59
C GLN A 133 8.48 -54.91 24.74
N ALA A 134 9.71 -55.03 25.24
CA ALA A 134 10.23 -54.14 26.28
C ALA A 134 10.36 -52.68 25.78
N ASP A 135 10.85 -52.49 24.55
CA ASP A 135 10.93 -51.16 23.93
C ASP A 135 9.53 -50.56 23.69
N LEU A 136 8.56 -51.37 23.25
CA LEU A 136 7.16 -50.96 23.08
C LEU A 136 6.53 -50.53 24.42
N ALA A 137 6.79 -51.29 25.49
CA ALA A 137 6.29 -50.96 26.84
C ALA A 137 6.98 -49.72 27.45
N GLY A 138 8.17 -49.35 26.96
CA GLY A 138 8.93 -48.17 27.41
C GLY A 138 8.59 -46.87 26.69
N LEU A 139 7.61 -46.89 25.78
CA LEU A 139 7.17 -45.70 25.05
C LEU A 139 6.52 -44.68 25.99
N ARG A 140 6.71 -43.41 25.67
CA ARG A 140 6.12 -42.28 26.41
C ARG A 140 4.95 -41.72 25.63
N SER A 141 3.90 -41.32 26.33
CA SER A 141 2.75 -40.65 25.69
C SER A 141 3.10 -39.32 25.02
N PRO A 142 2.29 -38.93 24.00
CA PRO A 142 2.21 -37.55 23.55
C PRO A 142 1.86 -36.59 24.68
N THR A 143 2.41 -35.38 24.66
CA THR A 143 2.16 -34.37 25.70
C THR A 143 1.06 -33.38 25.26
N PRO A 144 0.10 -33.03 26.13
CA PRO A 144 -0.92 -32.02 25.85
C PRO A 144 -0.41 -30.58 26.05
N ASP A 145 0.88 -30.33 25.82
CA ASP A 145 1.49 -29.00 25.92
C ASP A 145 1.20 -28.19 24.65
N TRP A 146 -0.07 -27.83 24.47
CA TRP A 146 -0.58 -27.20 23.25
C TRP A 146 0.09 -25.86 22.94
N GLU A 147 0.57 -25.14 23.97
CA GLU A 147 1.28 -23.88 23.75
C GLU A 147 2.70 -24.11 23.23
N ALA A 148 3.44 -25.08 23.80
CA ALA A 148 4.73 -25.47 23.23
C ALA A 148 4.60 -25.97 21.79
N HIS A 149 3.54 -26.74 21.48
CA HIS A 149 3.27 -27.21 20.12
C HIS A 149 2.89 -26.07 19.16
N ARG A 150 2.13 -25.07 19.64
CA ARG A 150 1.82 -23.85 18.87
C ARG A 150 3.08 -23.05 18.55
N ILE A 151 3.99 -22.91 19.51
CA ILE A 151 5.28 -22.24 19.34
C ILE A 151 6.15 -23.03 18.35
N SER A 152 6.23 -24.36 18.51
CA SER A 152 6.95 -25.25 17.59
C SER A 152 6.45 -25.07 16.15
N ARG A 153 5.13 -25.05 15.97
CA ARG A 153 4.50 -24.79 14.68
C ARG A 153 4.85 -23.41 14.11
N HIS A 154 4.78 -22.37 14.95
CA HIS A 154 5.15 -21.02 14.55
C HIS A 154 6.62 -20.95 14.07
N ASN A 155 7.51 -21.69 14.72
CA ASN A 155 8.92 -21.75 14.36
C ASN A 155 9.22 -22.53 13.07
N LEU A 156 8.27 -23.29 12.51
CA LEU A 156 8.42 -23.90 11.18
C LEU A 156 8.50 -22.85 10.08
N ASN A 157 7.81 -21.73 10.27
CA ASN A 157 7.87 -20.60 9.37
C ASN A 157 8.02 -19.30 10.15
N PRO A 158 9.24 -19.00 10.65
CA PRO A 158 9.49 -17.81 11.46
C PRO A 158 9.34 -16.52 10.64
N ILE A 159 9.26 -16.64 9.31
CA ILE A 159 9.14 -15.53 8.37
C ILE A 159 7.66 -15.39 8.02
N GLY A 160 6.91 -14.77 8.94
CA GLY A 160 5.47 -14.55 8.81
C GLY A 160 5.01 -13.51 9.83
N SER A 161 3.70 -13.34 9.98
CA SER A 161 3.17 -12.54 11.08
C SER A 161 3.25 -13.32 12.38
N ALA A 162 3.44 -12.63 13.51
CA ALA A 162 3.17 -13.26 14.83
C ALA A 162 1.71 -13.73 14.94
N LEU A 163 0.81 -13.08 14.19
CA LEU A 163 -0.63 -13.38 14.16
C LEU A 163 -1.00 -14.48 13.16
N ASP A 164 -0.15 -14.70 12.17
CA ASP A 164 -0.35 -15.61 11.04
C ASP A 164 1.03 -16.16 10.59
N PRO A 165 1.44 -17.32 11.12
CA PRO A 165 2.68 -17.98 10.72
C PRO A 165 2.66 -18.48 9.28
N TYR A 166 1.54 -18.41 8.57
CA TYR A 166 1.40 -18.85 7.17
C TYR A 166 1.35 -17.67 6.20
N ALA A 167 1.62 -16.45 6.68
CA ALA A 167 1.59 -15.26 5.85
C ALA A 167 2.62 -15.26 4.71
N SER A 168 3.58 -16.18 4.65
CA SER A 168 4.54 -16.30 3.54
C SER A 168 4.05 -17.10 2.34
N PHE A 169 2.87 -17.72 2.39
CA PHE A 169 2.34 -18.56 1.31
C PHE A 169 1.61 -17.77 0.21
N LEU A 170 2.03 -17.90 -1.05
CA LEU A 170 1.64 -17.05 -2.20
C LEU A 170 0.13 -16.82 -2.41
N ASP A 171 -0.75 -17.78 -2.14
CA ASP A 171 -2.19 -17.49 -2.08
C ASP A 171 -2.89 -18.20 -0.92
N PHE A 172 -2.52 -17.86 0.32
CA PHE A 172 -3.22 -18.36 1.52
C PHE A 172 -4.76 -18.24 1.44
N PRO A 173 -5.36 -17.13 0.95
CA PRO A 173 -6.81 -17.05 0.76
C PRO A 173 -7.37 -18.07 -0.24
N GLN A 174 -6.64 -18.37 -1.31
CA GLN A 174 -7.06 -19.36 -2.30
C GLN A 174 -6.92 -20.79 -1.75
N LEU A 175 -5.84 -21.07 -1.01
CA LEU A 175 -5.67 -22.33 -0.27
C LEU A 175 -6.79 -22.52 0.77
N LYS A 176 -7.20 -21.44 1.46
CA LYS A 176 -8.34 -21.45 2.38
C LYS A 176 -9.65 -21.77 1.65
N LYS A 177 -9.92 -21.15 0.50
CA LYS A 177 -11.08 -21.51 -0.34
C LYS A 177 -11.04 -22.96 -0.80
N GLN A 178 -9.88 -23.48 -1.16
CA GLN A 178 -9.71 -24.91 -1.49
C GLN A 178 -10.06 -25.78 -0.29
N ALA A 179 -9.56 -25.46 0.92
CA ALA A 179 -9.90 -26.18 2.14
C ALA A 179 -11.40 -26.09 2.49
N GLU A 180 -12.01 -24.91 2.35
CA GLU A 180 -13.45 -24.68 2.55
C GLU A 180 -14.30 -25.52 1.59
N SER A 181 -13.88 -25.67 0.32
CA SER A 181 -14.56 -26.52 -0.66
C SER A 181 -14.56 -28.01 -0.31
N LEU A 182 -13.67 -28.42 0.60
CA LEU A 182 -13.58 -29.79 1.11
C LEU A 182 -14.36 -30.00 2.41
N SER A 183 -14.79 -28.93 3.09
CA SER A 183 -15.38 -28.99 4.44
C SER A 183 -16.66 -29.81 4.55
N GLU A 184 -17.42 -29.93 3.47
CA GLU A 184 -18.67 -30.71 3.42
C GLU A 184 -18.46 -32.16 2.94
N ARG A 185 -17.23 -32.52 2.54
CA ARG A 185 -16.94 -33.86 2.02
C ARG A 185 -16.73 -34.86 3.14
N ARG A 186 -17.19 -36.09 2.92
CA ARG A 186 -16.97 -37.22 3.85
C ARG A 186 -15.51 -37.68 3.89
N GLU A 187 -14.74 -37.37 2.85
CA GLU A 187 -13.32 -37.65 2.74
C GLU A 187 -12.63 -36.54 1.93
N CYS A 188 -11.38 -36.27 2.24
CA CYS A 188 -10.55 -35.30 1.53
C CYS A 188 -9.12 -35.79 1.37
N PHE A 189 -8.52 -35.42 0.23
CA PHE A 189 -7.17 -35.82 -0.14
C PHE A 189 -6.40 -34.58 -0.61
N VAL A 190 -5.21 -34.39 -0.04
CA VAL A 190 -4.25 -33.35 -0.43
C VAL A 190 -2.96 -34.03 -0.86
N SER A 191 -2.50 -33.77 -2.08
CA SER A 191 -1.16 -34.20 -2.51
C SER A 191 -0.14 -33.18 -2.03
N LEU A 192 0.84 -33.60 -1.22
CA LEU A 192 1.86 -32.73 -0.65
C LEU A 192 3.03 -32.47 -1.62
N ASP A 193 3.04 -33.09 -2.81
CA ASP A 193 4.07 -32.93 -3.86
C ASP A 193 3.69 -32.00 -4.99
N ARG A 194 2.43 -31.56 -5.03
CA ARG A 194 2.03 -30.55 -5.99
C ARG A 194 2.50 -29.19 -5.49
N GLY A 195 2.92 -28.30 -6.38
CA GLY A 195 3.34 -26.95 -6.01
C GLY A 195 4.83 -26.81 -5.65
N PRO A 196 5.29 -25.56 -5.47
CA PRO A 196 6.72 -25.23 -5.40
C PRO A 196 7.35 -25.38 -4.01
N CYS A 197 6.56 -25.48 -2.93
CA CYS A 197 7.10 -25.69 -1.59
C CYS A 197 7.49 -27.17 -1.36
N LYS A 198 8.78 -27.40 -1.13
CA LYS A 198 9.35 -28.76 -0.97
C LYS A 198 9.31 -29.29 0.45
N ASP A 199 9.18 -28.41 1.44
CA ASP A 199 9.14 -28.79 2.86
C ASP A 199 7.80 -29.44 3.21
N LYS A 200 7.82 -30.77 3.35
CA LYS A 200 6.63 -31.57 3.67
C LYS A 200 6.11 -31.30 5.07
N ILE A 201 6.98 -31.01 6.04
CA ILE A 201 6.58 -30.74 7.43
C ILE A 201 5.79 -29.44 7.45
N LEU A 202 6.28 -28.43 6.76
CA LEU A 202 5.59 -27.15 6.64
C LEU A 202 4.25 -27.29 5.90
N GLN A 203 4.18 -28.09 4.83
CA GLN A 203 2.92 -28.40 4.14
C GLN A 203 1.91 -29.13 5.04
N VAL A 204 2.35 -30.14 5.78
CA VAL A 204 1.50 -30.87 6.74
C VAL A 204 0.94 -29.87 7.75
N SER A 205 1.78 -29.01 8.32
CA SER A 205 1.36 -27.97 9.26
C SER A 205 0.33 -27.01 8.67
N LEU A 206 0.59 -26.50 7.45
CA LEU A 206 -0.28 -25.59 6.73
C LEU A 206 -1.67 -26.20 6.51
N TRP A 207 -1.74 -27.43 5.98
CA TRP A 207 -3.02 -28.08 5.68
C TRP A 207 -3.81 -28.45 6.93
N HIS A 208 -3.14 -28.85 8.01
CA HIS A 208 -3.81 -29.06 9.30
C HIS A 208 -4.42 -27.76 9.82
N HIS A 209 -3.69 -26.65 9.72
CA HIS A 209 -4.22 -25.34 10.08
C HIS A 209 -5.41 -24.93 9.20
N LEU A 210 -5.29 -25.05 7.87
CA LEU A 210 -6.36 -24.72 6.94
C LEU A 210 -7.61 -25.55 7.23
N PHE A 211 -7.48 -26.87 7.38
CA PHE A 211 -8.60 -27.74 7.73
C PHE A 211 -9.23 -27.36 9.07
N LYS A 212 -8.44 -27.01 10.09
CA LYS A 212 -8.98 -26.53 11.37
C LYS A 212 -9.79 -25.27 11.24
N THR A 213 -9.37 -24.34 10.38
CA THR A 213 -10.11 -23.10 10.14
C THR A 213 -11.33 -23.29 9.24
N SER A 214 -11.37 -24.35 8.44
CA SER A 214 -12.42 -24.59 7.43
C SER A 214 -13.46 -25.64 7.86
N PHE A 215 -13.09 -26.64 8.65
CA PHE A 215 -13.97 -27.75 9.02
C PHE A 215 -14.78 -27.41 10.27
N LYS A 216 -16.04 -27.86 10.31
CA LYS A 216 -16.93 -27.66 11.47
C LYS A 216 -16.54 -28.54 12.67
N THR A 217 -16.01 -29.72 12.39
CA THR A 217 -15.62 -30.73 13.38
C THR A 217 -14.28 -31.33 12.96
N GLN A 218 -13.55 -31.94 13.89
CA GLN A 218 -12.36 -32.72 13.54
C GLN A 218 -12.72 -33.92 12.65
N PRO A 219 -11.80 -34.35 11.76
CA PRO A 219 -11.88 -35.67 11.13
C PRO A 219 -11.97 -36.79 12.16
N ARG A 220 -12.60 -37.92 11.80
CA ARG A 220 -12.59 -39.15 12.61
C ARG A 220 -11.27 -39.88 12.49
N ALA A 221 -10.66 -39.83 11.31
CA ALA A 221 -9.36 -40.39 11.01
C ALA A 221 -8.59 -39.44 10.08
N LEU A 222 -7.29 -39.36 10.26
CA LEU A 222 -6.40 -38.65 9.34
C LEU A 222 -5.10 -39.42 9.19
N PHE A 223 -4.67 -39.55 7.94
CA PHE A 223 -3.43 -40.21 7.53
C PHE A 223 -2.52 -39.20 6.83
N LEU A 224 -1.23 -39.24 7.16
CA LEU A 224 -0.19 -38.46 6.50
C LEU A 224 0.99 -39.37 6.15
N GLY A 225 1.36 -39.40 4.88
CA GLY A 225 2.33 -40.38 4.37
C GLY A 225 2.12 -40.67 2.90
N GLY A 226 2.63 -41.80 2.44
CA GLY A 226 2.60 -42.18 1.03
C GLY A 226 3.73 -43.14 0.70
N ASN A 227 4.36 -42.96 -0.46
CA ASN A 227 5.50 -43.74 -0.92
C ASN A 227 6.77 -42.86 -1.01
N LEU A 228 7.83 -43.37 -1.65
CA LEU A 228 9.09 -42.62 -1.82
C LEU A 228 9.00 -41.43 -2.78
N GLU A 229 7.99 -41.39 -3.66
CA GLU A 229 7.83 -40.37 -4.70
C GLU A 229 6.71 -39.37 -4.40
N LYS A 230 5.69 -39.80 -3.64
CA LYS A 230 4.44 -39.11 -3.43
C LYS A 230 4.01 -39.20 -1.97
N ALA A 231 3.70 -38.05 -1.38
CA ALA A 231 3.16 -37.86 -0.05
C ALA A 231 1.78 -37.19 -0.12
N PHE A 232 0.89 -37.61 0.77
CA PHE A 232 -0.49 -37.15 0.84
C PHE A 232 -0.92 -36.91 2.29
N LEU A 233 -1.94 -36.08 2.42
CA LEU A 233 -2.80 -35.96 3.59
C LEU A 233 -4.19 -36.48 3.22
N ALA A 234 -4.69 -37.48 3.93
CA ALA A 234 -6.00 -38.06 3.73
C ALA A 234 -6.83 -37.94 5.02
N ALA A 235 -7.95 -37.21 4.99
CA ALA A 235 -8.82 -37.06 6.16
C ALA A 235 -10.21 -37.64 5.89
N PHE A 236 -10.75 -38.35 6.87
CA PHE A 236 -12.04 -39.03 6.79
C PHE A 236 -12.96 -38.55 7.92
N HIS A 237 -14.14 -38.05 7.57
CA HIS A 237 -15.21 -37.65 8.51
C HIS A 237 -16.23 -38.78 8.74
N ARG A 238 -16.00 -39.93 8.12
CA ARG A 238 -16.79 -41.16 8.25
C ARG A 238 -15.91 -42.31 8.76
N GLU A 239 -16.55 -43.42 9.11
CA GLU A 239 -15.85 -44.68 9.38
C GLU A 239 -15.08 -45.16 8.15
N LEU A 240 -13.93 -45.77 8.41
CA LEU A 240 -13.06 -46.33 7.38
C LEU A 240 -13.69 -47.58 6.77
N LYS A 241 -13.41 -47.79 5.49
CA LYS A 241 -13.83 -48.95 4.72
C LYS A 241 -12.62 -49.62 4.12
N THR A 242 -12.81 -50.87 3.68
CA THR A 242 -11.78 -51.64 2.98
C THR A 242 -11.23 -50.88 1.76
N GLU A 243 -12.08 -50.19 1.01
CA GLU A 243 -11.69 -49.39 -0.16
C GLU A 243 -10.70 -48.26 0.20
N ASP A 244 -10.80 -47.68 1.40
CA ASP A 244 -9.94 -46.57 1.82
C ASP A 244 -8.51 -47.06 2.05
N LEU A 245 -8.35 -48.21 2.70
CA LEU A 245 -7.03 -48.82 2.89
C LEU A 245 -6.46 -49.33 1.56
N VAL A 246 -7.29 -49.86 0.65
CA VAL A 246 -6.84 -50.17 -0.72
C VAL A 246 -6.26 -48.91 -1.39
N GLN A 247 -6.94 -47.77 -1.26
CA GLN A 247 -6.46 -46.50 -1.81
C GLN A 247 -5.16 -46.02 -1.16
N LEU A 248 -5.05 -46.07 0.18
CA LEU A 248 -3.82 -45.69 0.90
C LEU A 248 -2.62 -46.57 0.54
N TRP A 249 -2.82 -47.83 0.19
CA TRP A 249 -1.75 -48.70 -0.32
C TRP A 249 -1.47 -48.59 -1.81
N SER A 250 -2.35 -47.89 -2.55
CA SER A 250 -2.27 -47.75 -4.01
C SER A 250 -1.86 -46.33 -4.40
N VAL A 251 -0.78 -45.83 -3.80
CA VAL A 251 -0.32 -44.43 -3.92
C VAL A 251 0.03 -44.08 -5.37
N SER A 252 0.60 -45.03 -6.12
CA SER A 252 0.93 -44.83 -7.53
C SER A 252 -0.26 -44.79 -8.47
N SER A 253 -1.41 -45.34 -8.07
CA SER A 253 -2.60 -45.46 -8.92
C SER A 253 -3.39 -44.15 -8.96
N ALA A 254 -3.07 -43.30 -9.96
CA ALA A 254 -3.71 -41.99 -10.14
C ALA A 254 -5.25 -42.06 -10.27
N SER A 255 -5.80 -43.21 -10.68
CA SER A 255 -7.24 -43.41 -10.84
C SER A 255 -8.01 -43.46 -9.52
N LEU A 256 -7.35 -43.78 -8.41
CA LEU A 256 -7.94 -43.87 -7.08
C LEU A 256 -7.92 -42.53 -6.34
N TRP A 257 -6.95 -41.66 -6.64
CA TRP A 257 -6.78 -40.34 -6.01
C TRP A 257 -7.59 -39.24 -6.72
N LYS A 258 -8.88 -39.49 -6.97
CA LYS A 258 -9.79 -38.52 -7.62
C LYS A 258 -10.07 -37.32 -6.73
N SER A 259 -10.27 -36.16 -7.36
CA SER A 259 -10.61 -34.91 -6.66
C SER A 259 -9.59 -34.46 -5.62
N THR A 260 -8.33 -34.92 -5.75
CA THR A 260 -7.20 -34.49 -4.94
C THR A 260 -6.85 -33.05 -5.27
N ILE A 261 -6.90 -32.19 -4.25
CA ILE A 261 -6.32 -30.86 -4.36
C ILE A 261 -4.81 -30.95 -4.13
N GLY A 262 -4.04 -30.06 -4.73
CA GLY A 262 -2.66 -29.86 -4.37
C GLY A 262 -2.49 -28.50 -3.72
N PRO A 263 -1.29 -28.20 -3.26
CA PRO A 263 -0.99 -26.87 -2.79
C PRO A 263 -0.34 -26.17 -3.99
N GLU A 264 -1.03 -26.20 -5.14
CA GLU A 264 -0.59 -25.57 -6.38
C GLU A 264 -0.35 -24.06 -6.21
N TYR A 265 -1.01 -23.48 -5.20
CA TYR A 265 -0.85 -22.11 -4.75
C TYR A 265 0.07 -21.93 -3.52
N SER A 266 0.71 -23.01 -3.05
CA SER A 266 1.63 -22.99 -1.91
C SER A 266 3.06 -22.76 -2.36
N MET A 267 3.37 -21.50 -2.61
CA MET A 267 4.77 -21.08 -2.66
C MET A 267 5.10 -20.38 -1.37
N ASP A 268 6.04 -20.94 -0.60
CA ASP A 268 6.63 -20.23 0.52
C ASP A 268 7.61 -19.20 -0.05
N ILE A 269 7.15 -17.96 -0.11
CA ILE A 269 7.91 -16.84 -0.68
C ILE A 269 9.20 -16.60 0.11
N SER A 270 9.21 -16.93 1.41
CA SER A 270 10.38 -16.74 2.27
C SER A 270 11.55 -17.65 1.90
N SER A 271 11.28 -18.78 1.24
CA SER A 271 12.29 -19.73 0.77
C SER A 271 13.00 -19.26 -0.51
N LEU A 272 12.38 -18.36 -1.29
CA LEU A 272 12.86 -17.99 -2.62
C LEU A 272 14.22 -17.30 -2.60
N GLY A 273 14.56 -16.60 -1.52
CA GLY A 273 15.87 -15.99 -1.34
C GLY A 273 16.96 -16.94 -0.88
N LYS A 274 16.59 -18.16 -0.46
CA LYS A 274 17.51 -19.17 0.07
C LYS A 274 17.70 -20.32 -0.90
N GLU A 275 16.66 -20.84 -1.53
CA GLU A 275 16.80 -22.04 -2.35
C GLU A 275 17.46 -21.73 -3.70
N PRO A 276 18.45 -22.53 -4.15
CA PRO A 276 19.02 -22.37 -5.49
C PRO A 276 18.01 -22.78 -6.56
N ILE A 277 18.13 -22.23 -7.77
CA ILE A 277 17.29 -22.64 -8.92
C ILE A 277 17.57 -24.11 -9.27
N CYS A 278 18.84 -24.46 -9.46
CA CYS A 278 19.32 -25.85 -9.56
C CYS A 278 20.75 -25.96 -9.01
N ALA A 279 21.25 -27.19 -8.89
CA ALA A 279 22.57 -27.46 -8.32
C ALA A 279 23.71 -26.89 -9.18
N GLU A 280 23.56 -26.92 -10.51
CA GLU A 280 24.59 -26.51 -11.47
C GLU A 280 24.58 -25.00 -11.74
N ARG A 281 23.44 -24.33 -11.55
CA ARG A 281 23.25 -22.89 -11.71
C ARG A 281 22.43 -22.34 -10.54
N PRO A 282 23.05 -22.10 -9.38
CA PRO A 282 22.35 -21.65 -8.18
C PRO A 282 21.50 -20.39 -8.38
N ALA A 283 22.01 -19.40 -9.14
CA ALA A 283 21.29 -18.18 -9.49
C ALA A 283 20.41 -18.26 -10.76
N GLY A 284 20.40 -19.38 -11.48
CA GLY A 284 19.64 -19.55 -12.72
C GLY A 284 20.25 -18.80 -13.91
N ALA A 285 19.43 -18.11 -14.71
CA ALA A 285 19.85 -17.40 -15.92
C ALA A 285 19.36 -15.93 -15.94
N ASP A 286 19.94 -15.09 -16.80
CA ASP A 286 19.48 -13.70 -17.00
C ASP A 286 18.10 -13.71 -17.69
N VAL A 287 17.11 -13.05 -17.08
CA VAL A 287 15.71 -13.06 -17.55
C VAL A 287 15.31 -11.85 -18.37
N ARG A 288 16.24 -10.95 -18.74
CA ARG A 288 15.88 -9.71 -19.47
C ARG A 288 15.10 -9.90 -20.77
N TYR A 289 15.22 -11.05 -21.41
CA TYR A 289 14.52 -11.38 -22.66
C TYR A 289 13.46 -12.47 -22.47
N ASP A 290 13.18 -12.85 -21.22
CA ASP A 290 12.16 -13.84 -20.88
C ASP A 290 10.76 -13.18 -20.92
N ALA A 291 9.80 -13.86 -21.54
CA ALA A 291 8.44 -13.34 -21.68
C ALA A 291 7.77 -13.03 -20.32
N ALA A 292 8.01 -13.86 -19.30
CA ALA A 292 7.45 -13.64 -17.97
C ALA A 292 8.04 -12.39 -17.30
N PHE A 293 9.32 -12.08 -17.57
CA PHE A 293 9.95 -10.85 -17.10
C PHE A 293 9.37 -9.62 -17.82
N SER A 294 9.15 -9.71 -19.14
CA SER A 294 8.49 -8.63 -19.90
C SER A 294 7.08 -8.35 -19.36
N GLU A 295 6.26 -9.38 -19.14
CA GLU A 295 4.91 -9.21 -18.58
C GLU A 295 4.91 -8.63 -17.16
N LEU A 296 5.88 -9.05 -16.34
CA LEU A 296 6.09 -8.49 -15.00
C LEU A 296 6.45 -7.00 -15.08
N GLN A 297 7.38 -6.65 -15.96
CA GLN A 297 7.84 -5.28 -16.13
C GLN A 297 6.74 -4.37 -16.67
N GLU A 298 5.99 -4.81 -17.68
CA GLU A 298 4.84 -4.08 -18.23
C GLU A 298 3.79 -3.77 -17.15
N GLU A 299 3.55 -4.69 -16.22
CA GLU A 299 2.62 -4.48 -15.13
C GLU A 299 3.14 -3.45 -14.11
N VAL A 300 4.43 -3.48 -13.79
CA VAL A 300 5.08 -2.50 -12.89
C VAL A 300 5.18 -1.12 -13.54
N ASP A 301 5.44 -1.04 -14.85
CA ASP A 301 5.58 0.21 -15.59
C ASP A 301 4.29 1.04 -15.62
N LYS A 302 3.13 0.42 -15.36
CA LYS A 302 1.86 1.14 -15.13
C LYS A 302 1.93 2.13 -13.97
N LEU A 303 2.84 1.96 -13.00
CA LEU A 303 3.09 2.95 -11.95
C LEU A 303 3.50 4.32 -12.50
N SER A 304 4.18 4.32 -13.65
CA SER A 304 4.69 5.52 -14.30
C SER A 304 3.74 6.06 -15.39
N LEU A 305 2.62 5.35 -15.66
CA LEU A 305 1.66 5.67 -16.72
C LEU A 305 0.27 5.98 -16.14
N PRO A 306 -0.05 7.27 -15.87
CA PRO A 306 -1.35 7.64 -15.30
C PRO A 306 -2.54 7.49 -16.26
N SER A 307 -2.27 7.12 -17.52
CA SER A 307 -3.26 6.78 -18.55
C SER A 307 -3.57 5.28 -18.64
N ALA A 308 -2.88 4.42 -17.89
CA ALA A 308 -3.15 2.98 -17.89
C ALA A 308 -4.55 2.69 -17.33
N ALA A 309 -5.40 2.03 -18.13
CA ALA A 309 -6.72 1.60 -17.70
C ALA A 309 -6.60 0.50 -16.63
N GLY A 310 -7.01 0.81 -15.40
CA GLY A 310 -6.80 -0.04 -14.23
C GLY A 310 -5.38 0.13 -13.69
N GLY A 311 -5.25 0.51 -12.42
CA GLY A 311 -3.94 0.63 -11.74
C GLY A 311 -3.19 -0.70 -11.70
N VAL A 312 -1.99 -0.69 -11.11
CA VAL A 312 -1.11 -1.88 -11.05
C VAL A 312 -1.81 -3.05 -10.36
N ASN A 313 -1.82 -4.20 -11.03
CA ASN A 313 -2.27 -5.45 -10.44
C ASN A 313 -1.14 -6.07 -9.63
N TRP A 314 -1.08 -5.73 -8.35
CA TRP A 314 -0.04 -6.23 -7.43
C TRP A 314 -0.08 -7.74 -7.21
N GLU A 315 -1.23 -8.39 -7.35
CA GLU A 315 -1.31 -9.86 -7.28
C GLU A 315 -0.60 -10.50 -8.47
N LYS A 316 -0.79 -9.94 -9.67
CA LYS A 316 -0.11 -10.38 -10.89
C LYS A 316 1.41 -10.17 -10.78
N VAL A 317 1.86 -9.04 -10.24
CA VAL A 317 3.28 -8.76 -9.97
C VAL A 317 3.85 -9.78 -8.99
N THR A 318 3.13 -10.04 -7.88
CA THR A 318 3.56 -11.01 -6.86
C THR A 318 3.73 -12.40 -7.47
N ARG A 319 2.74 -12.88 -8.25
CA ARG A 319 2.79 -14.20 -8.88
C ARG A 319 3.95 -14.33 -9.86
N PHE A 320 4.08 -13.42 -10.83
CA PHE A 320 5.14 -13.53 -11.83
C PHE A 320 6.54 -13.37 -11.24
N ALA A 321 6.72 -12.44 -10.31
CA ALA A 321 8.02 -12.27 -9.66
C ALA A 321 8.40 -13.51 -8.84
N ALA A 322 7.44 -14.11 -8.13
CA ALA A 322 7.66 -15.33 -7.36
C ALA A 322 7.99 -16.54 -8.27
N GLU A 323 7.28 -16.72 -9.39
CA GLU A 323 7.55 -17.77 -10.38
C GLU A 323 8.95 -17.64 -11.00
N ILE A 324 9.37 -16.43 -11.35
CA ILE A 324 10.71 -16.17 -11.90
C ILE A 324 11.78 -16.51 -10.85
N LEU A 325 11.61 -16.06 -9.61
CA LEU A 325 12.57 -16.33 -8.52
C LEU A 325 12.60 -17.80 -8.11
N ALA A 326 11.51 -18.53 -8.27
CA ALA A 326 11.43 -19.95 -7.96
C ALA A 326 12.12 -20.82 -9.03
N HIS A 327 11.96 -20.46 -10.31
CA HIS A 327 12.25 -21.41 -11.40
C HIS A 327 13.24 -20.91 -12.46
N LYS A 328 13.50 -19.60 -12.56
CA LYS A 328 14.27 -19.03 -13.68
C LYS A 328 15.54 -18.32 -13.24
N SER A 329 15.43 -17.39 -12.30
CA SER A 329 16.52 -16.46 -11.99
C SER A 329 16.46 -15.90 -10.60
N LYS A 330 17.60 -15.83 -9.92
CA LYS A 330 17.81 -14.97 -8.77
C LYS A 330 18.20 -13.58 -9.28
N ASP A 331 17.19 -12.81 -9.69
CA ASP A 331 17.33 -11.44 -10.15
C ASP A 331 16.89 -10.45 -9.07
N LEU A 332 17.76 -9.50 -8.75
CA LEU A 332 17.55 -8.51 -7.71
C LEU A 332 16.39 -7.58 -8.03
N LEU A 333 16.22 -7.16 -9.29
CA LEU A 333 15.10 -6.31 -9.69
C LEU A 333 13.78 -7.05 -9.50
N VAL A 334 13.71 -8.31 -9.95
CA VAL A 334 12.54 -9.17 -9.75
C VAL A 334 12.23 -9.34 -8.27
N ALA A 335 13.25 -9.56 -7.44
CA ALA A 335 13.10 -9.64 -5.99
C ALA A 335 12.60 -8.34 -5.36
N THR A 336 13.06 -7.18 -5.85
CA THR A 336 12.56 -5.89 -5.38
C THR A 336 11.10 -5.67 -5.76
N TYR A 337 10.69 -6.08 -6.97
CA TYR A 337 9.29 -6.02 -7.41
C TYR A 337 8.41 -6.90 -6.52
N LEU A 338 8.85 -8.13 -6.22
CA LEU A 338 8.15 -9.01 -5.30
C LEU A 338 8.06 -8.41 -3.89
N ALA A 339 9.17 -7.89 -3.36
CA ALA A 339 9.19 -7.30 -2.02
C ALA A 339 8.19 -6.14 -1.89
N VAL A 340 8.07 -5.28 -2.90
CA VAL A 340 7.10 -4.17 -2.91
C VAL A 340 5.67 -4.67 -3.10
N SER A 341 5.43 -5.60 -4.04
CA SER A 341 4.09 -6.12 -4.30
C SER A 341 3.49 -6.79 -3.08
N LEU A 342 4.32 -7.47 -2.26
CA LEU A 342 3.92 -8.06 -1.00
C LEU A 342 3.41 -7.05 0.02
N ILE A 343 3.96 -5.83 0.07
CA ILE A 343 3.45 -4.76 0.95
C ILE A 343 2.01 -4.39 0.55
N TYR A 344 1.72 -4.38 -0.76
CA TYR A 344 0.39 -4.07 -1.28
C TYR A 344 -0.61 -5.22 -1.15
N THR A 345 -0.18 -6.47 -1.29
CA THR A 345 -1.07 -7.65 -1.23
C THR A 345 -1.23 -8.19 0.20
N ARG A 346 -0.19 -8.08 1.04
CA ARG A 346 -0.13 -8.70 2.38
C ARG A 346 0.24 -7.75 3.52
N ARG A 347 0.33 -6.45 3.26
CA ARG A 347 0.57 -5.43 4.29
C ARG A 347 1.87 -5.69 5.07
N GLN A 348 1.83 -5.60 6.41
CA GLN A 348 2.99 -5.73 7.29
C GLN A 348 3.69 -7.08 7.16
N ASP A 349 2.93 -8.14 6.88
CA ASP A 349 3.48 -9.48 6.75
C ASP A 349 4.28 -9.58 5.45
N GLY A 350 3.71 -9.04 4.37
CA GLY A 350 4.39 -8.92 3.10
C GLY A 350 5.67 -8.09 3.17
N PHE A 351 5.67 -7.02 3.96
CA PHE A 351 6.89 -6.24 4.18
C PHE A 351 7.98 -7.05 4.89
N SER A 352 7.62 -7.77 5.97
CA SER A 352 8.56 -8.66 6.67
C SER A 352 9.16 -9.72 5.75
N ILE A 353 8.31 -10.39 4.95
CA ILE A 353 8.73 -11.41 3.98
C ILE A 353 9.63 -10.80 2.90
N GLY A 354 9.25 -9.65 2.36
CA GLY A 354 9.99 -8.95 1.31
C GLY A 354 11.40 -8.53 1.77
N VAL A 355 11.52 -7.94 2.97
CA VAL A 355 12.82 -7.58 3.56
C VAL A 355 13.69 -8.82 3.74
N LYS A 356 13.11 -9.89 4.28
CA LYS A 356 13.82 -11.16 4.50
C LYS A 356 14.28 -11.80 3.19
N LEU A 357 13.44 -11.80 2.16
CA LEU A 357 13.76 -12.25 0.79
C LEU A 357 15.00 -11.52 0.24
N ILE A 358 15.01 -10.19 0.32
CA ILE A 358 16.15 -9.39 -0.16
C ILE A 358 17.40 -9.72 0.65
N MET A 359 17.30 -9.81 1.98
CA MET A 359 18.43 -10.16 2.83
C MET A 359 19.01 -11.53 2.44
N ASP A 360 18.19 -12.56 2.34
CA ASP A 360 18.64 -13.92 2.02
C ASP A 360 19.29 -14.00 0.63
N LEU A 361 18.74 -13.27 -0.37
CA LEU A 361 19.34 -13.16 -1.70
C LEU A 361 20.73 -12.53 -1.65
N LEU A 362 20.88 -11.43 -0.91
CA LEU A 362 22.16 -10.74 -0.77
C LEU A 362 23.18 -11.60 -0.01
N VAL A 363 22.76 -12.35 1.01
CA VAL A 363 23.68 -13.25 1.74
C VAL A 363 24.13 -14.41 0.85
N ARG A 364 23.21 -15.06 0.15
CA ARG A 364 23.47 -16.38 -0.44
C ARG A 364 23.90 -16.34 -1.90
N PHE A 365 23.44 -15.35 -2.65
CA PHE A 365 23.61 -15.33 -4.11
C PHE A 365 24.40 -14.13 -4.62
N TRP A 366 24.92 -13.23 -3.77
CA TRP A 366 25.56 -11.98 -4.20
C TRP A 366 26.53 -12.10 -5.39
N GLU A 367 27.36 -13.14 -5.40
CA GLU A 367 28.36 -13.37 -6.45
C GLU A 367 27.71 -13.65 -7.81
N GLU A 368 26.65 -14.47 -7.84
CA GLU A 368 25.99 -14.97 -9.06
C GLU A 368 24.68 -14.22 -9.38
N LEU A 369 24.22 -13.35 -8.48
CA LEU A 369 22.95 -12.61 -8.58
C LEU A 369 22.88 -11.76 -9.85
N TYR A 370 21.70 -11.71 -10.47
CA TYR A 370 21.43 -10.81 -11.59
C TYR A 370 20.90 -9.44 -11.09
N PRO A 371 21.28 -8.31 -11.72
CA PRO A 371 22.32 -8.18 -12.74
C PRO A 371 23.72 -8.55 -12.21
N PRO A 372 24.66 -9.04 -13.04
CA PRO A 372 26.00 -9.44 -12.60
C PRO A 372 26.78 -8.30 -11.92
N LYS A 373 27.75 -8.62 -11.06
CA LYS A 373 28.57 -7.63 -10.32
C LYS A 373 29.17 -6.52 -11.18
N ALA A 374 29.58 -6.85 -12.41
CA ALA A 374 30.10 -5.88 -13.39
C ALA A 374 29.10 -4.74 -13.70
N ARG A 375 27.81 -4.94 -13.41
CA ARG A 375 26.73 -3.95 -13.48
C ARG A 375 26.26 -3.52 -12.09
N ALA A 376 27.19 -3.15 -11.22
CA ALA A 376 26.90 -2.63 -9.89
C ALA A 376 25.86 -1.49 -9.88
N ARG A 377 25.90 -0.59 -10.88
CA ARG A 377 24.88 0.48 -11.05
C ARG A 377 23.46 -0.06 -11.26
N GLY A 378 23.31 -1.22 -11.91
CA GLY A 378 22.01 -1.88 -12.08
C GLY A 378 21.48 -2.40 -10.75
N ARG A 379 22.34 -3.05 -9.94
CA ARG A 379 21.97 -3.50 -8.59
C ARG A 379 21.59 -2.33 -7.68
N LEU A 380 22.35 -1.23 -7.75
CA LEU A 380 22.07 -0.01 -7.00
C LEU A 380 20.67 0.53 -7.33
N ARG A 381 20.35 0.68 -8.61
CA ARG A 381 19.02 1.16 -9.05
C ARG A 381 17.87 0.27 -8.60
N SER A 382 18.05 -1.06 -8.62
CA SER A 382 17.04 -1.99 -8.09
C SER A 382 16.77 -1.74 -6.61
N LEU A 383 17.83 -1.55 -5.81
CA LEU A 383 17.70 -1.28 -4.37
C LEU A 383 17.11 0.10 -4.10
N GLU A 384 17.50 1.13 -4.84
CA GLU A 384 16.91 2.48 -4.73
C GLU A 384 15.41 2.44 -5.05
N TRP A 385 15.01 1.73 -6.10
CA TRP A 385 13.61 1.53 -6.46
C TRP A 385 12.85 0.83 -5.33
N TRP A 386 13.41 -0.23 -4.75
CA TRP A 386 12.81 -0.92 -3.61
C TRP A 386 12.59 0.01 -2.42
N LEU A 387 13.63 0.74 -2.01
CA LEU A 387 13.56 1.65 -0.86
C LEU A 387 12.47 2.71 -1.06
N GLU A 388 12.47 3.38 -2.21
CA GLU A 388 11.49 4.41 -2.55
C GLU A 388 10.05 3.85 -2.54
N LYS A 389 9.81 2.74 -3.24
CA LYS A 389 8.46 2.18 -3.37
C LYS A 389 7.97 1.54 -2.08
N SER A 390 8.83 0.89 -1.30
CA SER A 390 8.49 0.38 0.03
C SER A 390 8.15 1.51 1.00
N GLU A 391 8.91 2.61 1.02
CA GLU A 391 8.59 3.79 1.83
C GLU A 391 7.21 4.36 1.45
N ASN A 392 6.95 4.54 0.16
CA ASN A 392 5.66 5.04 -0.33
C ASN A 392 4.48 4.13 0.04
N ALA A 393 4.68 2.82 0.04
CA ALA A 393 3.66 1.85 0.43
C ALA A 393 3.42 1.85 1.95
N LEU A 394 4.48 1.88 2.77
CA LEU A 394 4.39 1.88 4.23
C LEU A 394 3.74 3.16 4.78
N ARG A 395 3.93 4.31 4.14
CA ARG A 395 3.26 5.57 4.52
C ARG A 395 1.74 5.51 4.44
N GLN A 396 1.19 4.53 3.73
CA GLN A 396 -0.25 4.30 3.60
C GLN A 396 -0.80 3.44 4.74
N PHE A 397 0.06 2.89 5.61
CA PHE A 397 -0.37 2.02 6.69
C PHE A 397 -0.93 2.84 7.85
N PRO A 398 -1.96 2.32 8.55
CA PRO A 398 -2.41 2.92 9.79
C PRO A 398 -1.30 2.81 10.85
N ALA A 399 -1.31 3.75 11.81
CA ALA A 399 -0.41 3.70 12.95
C ALA A 399 -0.60 2.39 13.74
N ARG A 400 0.49 1.87 14.33
CA ARG A 400 0.49 0.61 15.11
C ARG A 400 0.05 -0.63 14.32
N SER A 401 0.33 -0.65 13.01
CA SER A 401 0.01 -1.78 12.13
C SER A 401 1.02 -2.92 12.19
N ILE A 402 2.24 -2.69 12.70
CA ILE A 402 3.30 -3.71 12.77
C ILE A 402 3.47 -4.20 14.22
N PRO A 403 3.21 -5.48 14.54
CA PRO A 403 3.48 -6.02 15.88
C PRO A 403 4.97 -5.92 16.27
N GLU A 404 5.25 -5.71 17.55
CA GLU A 404 6.63 -5.50 18.05
C GLU A 404 7.59 -6.65 17.72
N GLY A 405 7.15 -7.90 17.83
CA GLY A 405 7.95 -9.06 17.44
C GLY A 405 8.34 -9.05 15.97
N GLN A 406 7.41 -8.65 15.10
CA GLN A 406 7.64 -8.54 13.67
C GLN A 406 8.54 -7.34 13.32
N ALA A 407 8.34 -6.21 14.00
CA ALA A 407 9.19 -5.03 13.84
C ALA A 407 10.67 -5.32 14.18
N ARG A 408 10.92 -6.08 15.25
CA ARG A 408 12.27 -6.53 15.61
C ARG A 408 12.92 -7.38 14.51
N LEU A 409 12.18 -8.31 13.91
CA LEU A 409 12.66 -9.14 12.81
C LEU A 409 12.96 -8.30 11.55
N ILE A 410 12.06 -7.38 11.19
CA ILE A 410 12.24 -6.47 10.05
C ILE A 410 13.50 -5.63 10.24
N ILE A 411 13.65 -4.97 11.39
CA ILE A 411 14.79 -4.10 11.68
C ILE A 411 16.10 -4.90 11.67
N GLY A 412 16.15 -6.06 12.30
CA GLY A 412 17.34 -6.91 12.28
C GLY A 412 17.76 -7.33 10.85
N ASN A 413 16.79 -7.68 10.00
CA ASN A 413 17.08 -7.99 8.59
C ASN A 413 17.54 -6.75 7.81
N LEU A 414 16.94 -5.56 8.04
CA LEU A 414 17.37 -4.30 7.41
C LEU A 414 18.81 -3.94 7.81
N GLU A 415 19.17 -4.07 9.08
CA GLU A 415 20.54 -3.83 9.56
C GLU A 415 21.56 -4.77 8.88
N GLN A 416 21.19 -6.04 8.71
CA GLN A 416 22.03 -7.00 8.00
C GLN A 416 22.16 -6.66 6.50
N ILE A 417 21.07 -6.24 5.85
CA ILE A 417 21.11 -5.72 4.48
C ILE A 417 22.07 -4.52 4.40
N GLU A 418 21.96 -3.55 5.29
CA GLU A 418 22.81 -2.37 5.29
C GLU A 418 24.30 -2.73 5.42
N GLN A 419 24.62 -3.69 6.29
CA GLN A 419 25.98 -4.20 6.44
C GLN A 419 26.50 -4.83 5.13
N LEU A 420 25.70 -5.70 4.49
CA LEU A 420 26.07 -6.35 3.22
C LEU A 420 26.24 -5.34 2.09
N LEU A 421 25.35 -4.35 1.98
CA LEU A 421 25.44 -3.32 0.95
C LEU A 421 26.72 -2.48 1.13
N ARG A 422 27.07 -2.07 2.35
CA ARG A 422 28.31 -1.34 2.64
C ARG A 422 29.57 -2.16 2.37
N GLN A 423 29.51 -3.48 2.53
CA GLN A 423 30.64 -4.37 2.23
C GLN A 423 30.88 -4.50 0.73
N HIS A 424 29.83 -4.43 -0.09
CA HIS A 424 29.92 -4.75 -1.51
C HIS A 424 29.76 -3.56 -2.46
N LEU A 425 29.23 -2.42 -2.01
CA LEU A 425 28.99 -1.22 -2.80
C LEU A 425 29.67 -0.01 -2.15
N THR A 426 30.34 0.81 -2.96
CA THR A 426 31.02 2.03 -2.52
C THR A 426 30.03 3.13 -2.13
N ASP A 427 28.96 3.29 -2.90
CA ASP A 427 27.87 4.25 -2.67
C ASP A 427 26.58 3.50 -2.29
N ALA A 428 26.61 2.76 -1.18
CA ALA A 428 25.48 1.94 -0.74
C ALA A 428 24.28 2.80 -0.32
N PRO A 429 23.05 2.47 -0.76
CA PRO A 429 21.86 3.21 -0.37
C PRO A 429 21.51 2.92 1.10
N SER A 430 20.95 3.92 1.79
CA SER A 430 20.60 3.79 3.21
C SER A 430 19.21 3.18 3.39
N VAL A 431 19.12 2.12 4.21
CA VAL A 431 17.85 1.48 4.58
C VAL A 431 17.20 2.12 5.82
N ARG A 432 17.88 3.09 6.44
CA ARG A 432 17.51 3.69 7.73
C ARG A 432 16.06 4.20 7.74
N ARG A 433 15.61 4.79 6.63
CA ARG A 433 14.25 5.34 6.54
C ARG A 433 13.17 4.27 6.68
N LEU A 434 13.40 3.07 6.13
CA LEU A 434 12.49 1.94 6.32
C LEU A 434 12.51 1.44 7.77
N ALA A 435 13.67 1.43 8.42
CA ALA A 435 13.78 1.06 9.84
C ALA A 435 13.02 2.05 10.74
N GLU A 436 13.16 3.36 10.49
CA GLU A 436 12.42 4.41 11.19
C GLU A 436 10.90 4.26 11.01
N LEU A 437 10.44 4.08 9.76
CA LEU A 437 9.02 3.82 9.47
C LEU A 437 8.51 2.55 10.15
N THR A 438 9.34 1.51 10.24
CA THR A 438 8.98 0.26 10.94
C THR A 438 8.75 0.53 12.43
N GLN A 439 9.62 1.31 13.07
CA GLN A 439 9.49 1.70 14.49
C GLN A 439 8.26 2.59 14.71
N GLU A 440 8.03 3.57 13.84
CA GLU A 440 6.85 4.44 13.85
C GLU A 440 5.56 3.61 13.76
N LEU A 441 5.51 2.66 12.82
CA LEU A 441 4.37 1.77 12.60
C LEU A 441 4.23 0.68 13.67
N ALA A 442 5.26 0.41 14.47
CA ALA A 442 5.19 -0.49 15.62
C ALA A 442 4.78 0.21 16.92
N GLY A 443 4.78 1.55 16.95
CA GLY A 443 4.47 2.34 18.14
C GLY A 443 5.46 2.13 19.29
N THR A 444 6.64 1.59 19.00
CA THR A 444 7.66 1.23 19.99
C THR A 444 9.00 1.90 19.63
N LYS A 445 9.65 2.52 20.62
CA LYS A 445 11.10 2.72 20.58
C LYS A 445 11.73 1.38 20.97
N ILE A 446 11.94 0.50 19.99
CA ILE A 446 12.64 -0.76 20.25
C ILE A 446 14.03 -0.39 20.78
N PRO A 447 14.43 -0.85 21.99
CA PRO A 447 15.75 -0.56 22.53
C PRO A 447 16.81 -1.05 21.54
N GLU A 448 17.71 -0.15 21.16
CA GLU A 448 18.87 -0.47 20.35
C GLU A 448 19.61 -1.62 21.02
N ALA A 449 19.64 -2.79 20.36
CA ALA A 449 20.30 -3.97 20.90
C ALA A 449 21.78 -3.63 21.13
N VAL A 450 22.23 -3.90 22.36
CA VAL A 450 23.60 -3.66 22.82
C VAL A 450 24.61 -4.21 21.81
N ARG A 451 25.26 -3.31 21.06
CA ARG A 451 26.48 -3.63 20.33
C ARG A 451 27.62 -3.73 21.36
N PRO A 452 28.41 -4.80 21.38
CA PRO A 452 29.55 -4.89 22.29
C PRO A 452 30.63 -3.88 21.89
N ASP A 453 30.98 -3.04 22.87
CA ASP A 453 32.12 -2.12 22.98
C ASP A 453 32.67 -1.46 21.70
N ARG A 454 32.27 -0.20 21.51
CA ARG A 454 33.20 0.84 21.05
C ARG A 454 33.24 1.95 22.08
N GLN A 455 34.40 2.12 22.70
CA GLN A 455 34.71 3.22 23.62
C GLN A 455 34.41 4.58 22.95
N PRO A 456 33.73 5.51 23.64
CA PRO A 456 33.54 6.86 23.15
C PRO A 456 34.78 7.73 23.43
N PRO A 457 35.20 8.63 22.51
CA PRO A 457 36.05 9.76 22.87
C PRO A 457 35.22 10.84 23.61
N PRO A 458 35.87 11.79 24.31
CA PRO A 458 35.23 12.65 25.29
C PRO A 458 34.23 13.63 24.67
N VAL A 459 33.10 13.79 25.37
CA VAL A 459 31.98 14.68 25.03
C VAL A 459 32.36 16.12 25.37
N GLU A 460 32.26 17.02 24.39
CA GLU A 460 32.22 18.46 24.60
C GLU A 460 30.74 18.89 24.80
N GLU A 461 30.47 19.56 25.92
CA GLU A 461 29.13 19.97 26.35
C GLU A 461 28.51 20.99 25.39
N VAL A 462 27.33 20.66 24.85
CA VAL A 462 26.34 21.67 24.49
C VAL A 462 24.99 21.25 25.06
N ARG A 463 24.54 22.00 26.06
CA ARG A 463 23.21 21.90 26.69
C ARG A 463 22.12 22.04 25.63
N ALA A 464 21.31 21.00 25.45
CA ALA A 464 20.03 21.07 24.76
C ALA A 464 18.89 20.87 25.75
N ALA A 465 17.94 21.78 25.72
CA ALA A 465 16.75 21.81 26.57
C ALA A 465 15.92 20.53 26.43
N ALA A 466 15.36 20.08 27.56
CA ALA A 466 14.47 18.93 27.65
C ALA A 466 13.21 19.14 26.80
N VAL A 467 12.94 18.21 25.88
CA VAL A 467 11.64 18.05 25.22
C VAL A 467 10.88 16.93 25.94
N PRO A 468 9.60 17.10 26.33
CA PRO A 468 8.84 16.06 27.03
C PRO A 468 8.53 14.84 26.13
N PRO A 469 8.13 13.69 26.70
CA PRO A 469 7.88 12.44 25.97
C PRO A 469 6.66 12.52 25.03
N PRO A 470 6.59 11.71 23.96
CA PRO A 470 5.40 11.65 23.11
C PRO A 470 4.32 10.76 23.75
N GLU A 471 3.12 11.32 23.89
CA GLU A 471 1.89 10.66 24.34
C GLU A 471 1.19 9.88 23.20
N PRO A 472 0.35 8.87 23.53
CA PRO A 472 -0.24 7.93 22.58
C PRO A 472 -1.20 8.58 21.57
N PRO A 473 -1.41 8.00 20.37
CA PRO A 473 -2.50 8.38 19.49
C PRO A 473 -3.79 7.74 20.00
N ALA A 474 -4.91 8.44 19.91
CA ALA A 474 -6.21 7.86 20.20
C ALA A 474 -7.17 7.82 19.00
N GLY A 475 -8.33 7.25 19.32
CA GLY A 475 -9.25 6.66 18.38
C GLY A 475 -10.20 7.65 17.73
N PRO A 476 -11.08 7.15 16.84
CA PRO A 476 -12.12 7.97 16.23
C PRO A 476 -13.07 8.46 17.33
N GLY A 477 -12.97 9.75 17.67
CA GLY A 477 -13.62 10.37 18.82
C GLY A 477 -12.66 11.03 19.82
N GLU A 478 -11.35 11.06 19.56
CA GLU A 478 -10.40 11.85 20.35
C GLU A 478 -10.81 13.33 20.42
N GLU A 479 -11.00 13.82 21.64
CA GLU A 479 -10.97 15.26 21.89
C GLU A 479 -9.58 15.80 21.51
N ILE A 480 -9.54 16.93 20.80
CA ILE A 480 -8.29 17.58 20.41
C ILE A 480 -7.64 18.16 21.68
N GLN A 481 -6.83 17.35 22.34
CA GLN A 481 -6.18 17.68 23.61
C GLN A 481 -4.70 18.08 23.44
N SER A 482 -4.13 17.85 22.24
CA SER A 482 -2.77 18.29 21.92
C SER A 482 -2.63 18.75 20.47
N LEU A 483 -1.66 19.64 20.23
CA LEU A 483 -1.36 20.18 18.89
C LEU A 483 -0.83 19.10 17.93
N GLN A 484 -0.23 18.02 18.44
CA GLN A 484 0.20 16.87 17.64
C GLN A 484 -0.99 16.01 17.19
N ILE A 485 -1.97 15.77 18.07
CA ILE A 485 -3.22 15.07 17.72
C ILE A 485 -4.01 15.90 16.70
N ALA A 486 -4.08 17.23 16.89
CA ALA A 486 -4.70 18.15 15.93
C ALA A 486 -4.11 18.01 14.52
N LYS A 487 -2.78 18.03 14.39
CA LYS A 487 -2.07 17.90 13.10
C LYS A 487 -2.34 16.55 12.42
N ARG A 488 -2.23 15.44 13.17
CA ARG A 488 -2.49 14.09 12.63
C ARG A 488 -3.94 13.91 12.20
N SER A 489 -4.88 14.40 13.01
CA SER A 489 -6.31 14.39 12.68
C SER A 489 -6.56 15.19 11.40
N LEU A 490 -5.95 16.36 11.27
CA LEU A 490 -6.08 17.20 10.09
C LEU A 490 -5.57 16.50 8.80
N ASP A 491 -4.42 15.83 8.85
CA ASP A 491 -3.88 15.06 7.71
C ASP A 491 -4.82 13.93 7.25
N GLN A 492 -5.44 13.22 8.21
CA GLN A 492 -6.44 12.18 7.92
C GLN A 492 -7.71 12.77 7.28
N HIS A 493 -8.16 13.93 7.79
CA HIS A 493 -9.32 14.61 7.21
C HIS A 493 -9.03 15.12 5.79
N PHE A 494 -7.81 15.61 5.49
CA PHE A 494 -7.44 15.99 4.13
C PHE A 494 -7.37 14.81 3.16
N LEU A 495 -6.97 13.62 3.62
CA LEU A 495 -7.10 12.40 2.81
C LEU A 495 -8.57 12.13 2.46
N LYS A 496 -9.47 12.23 3.45
CA LYS A 496 -10.90 12.02 3.23
C LYS A 496 -11.53 13.08 2.32
N ILE A 497 -11.14 14.33 2.47
CA ILE A 497 -11.56 15.44 1.61
C ILE A 497 -11.16 15.19 0.15
N ARG A 498 -9.96 14.65 -0.10
CA ARG A 498 -9.53 14.27 -1.46
C ARG A 498 -10.34 13.12 -2.04
N GLU A 499 -10.69 12.11 -1.24
CA GLU A 499 -11.61 11.05 -1.68
C GLU A 499 -12.98 11.60 -2.09
N ILE A 500 -13.52 12.53 -1.29
CA ILE A 500 -14.79 13.21 -1.54
C ILE A 500 -14.69 14.05 -2.83
N ALA A 501 -13.64 14.84 -2.99
CA ALA A 501 -13.39 15.62 -4.21
C ALA A 501 -13.32 14.71 -5.45
N GLY A 502 -12.60 13.59 -5.36
CA GLY A 502 -12.53 12.58 -6.42
C GLY A 502 -13.88 11.94 -6.74
N TYR A 503 -14.75 11.76 -5.74
CA TYR A 503 -16.13 11.31 -5.94
C TYR A 503 -16.97 12.35 -6.70
N TYR A 504 -16.90 13.63 -6.30
CA TYR A 504 -17.59 14.71 -7.00
C TYR A 504 -17.15 14.81 -8.46
N LEU A 505 -15.85 14.73 -8.77
CA LEU A 505 -15.35 14.77 -10.15
C LEU A 505 -15.84 13.60 -11.01
N ARG A 506 -16.06 12.41 -10.41
CA ARG A 506 -16.63 11.26 -11.14
C ARG A 506 -18.12 11.42 -11.44
N GLN A 507 -18.85 12.12 -10.59
CA GLN A 507 -20.28 12.35 -10.75
C GLN A 507 -20.59 13.54 -11.66
N ASP A 508 -19.88 14.66 -11.46
CA ASP A 508 -20.00 15.87 -12.28
C ASP A 508 -18.66 16.60 -12.35
N ALA A 509 -17.98 16.50 -13.49
CA ALA A 509 -16.71 17.18 -13.72
C ALA A 509 -16.84 18.72 -13.70
N ALA A 510 -18.05 19.28 -13.81
CA ALA A 510 -18.29 20.72 -13.70
C ALA A 510 -18.46 21.21 -12.24
N ALA A 511 -18.43 20.32 -11.26
CA ALA A 511 -18.63 20.64 -9.85
C ALA A 511 -17.45 21.43 -9.29
N ALA A 512 -17.62 22.75 -9.16
CA ALA A 512 -16.59 23.68 -8.66
C ALA A 512 -16.04 23.30 -7.27
N VAL A 513 -16.88 22.72 -6.41
CA VAL A 513 -16.50 22.30 -5.06
C VAL A 513 -15.35 21.28 -5.08
N ALA A 514 -15.31 20.39 -6.07
CA ALA A 514 -14.29 19.36 -6.14
C ALA A 514 -12.89 19.95 -6.39
N TYR A 515 -12.80 20.96 -7.26
CA TYR A 515 -11.56 21.66 -7.54
C TYR A 515 -11.07 22.45 -6.34
N ARG A 516 -11.97 23.11 -5.59
CA ARG A 516 -11.62 23.82 -4.33
C ARG A 516 -11.09 22.86 -3.29
N LEU A 517 -11.81 21.77 -3.02
CA LEU A 517 -11.40 20.76 -2.04
C LEU A 517 -10.05 20.13 -2.39
N ASN A 518 -9.78 19.88 -3.67
CA ASN A 518 -8.50 19.31 -4.10
C ASN A 518 -7.31 20.26 -3.83
N ARG A 519 -7.47 21.58 -4.05
CA ARG A 519 -6.45 22.59 -3.72
C ARG A 519 -6.31 22.80 -2.23
N GLN A 520 -7.43 22.98 -1.53
CA GLN A 520 -7.44 23.23 -0.08
C GLN A 520 -6.81 22.07 0.68
N ALA A 521 -7.10 20.82 0.31
CA ALA A 521 -6.50 19.65 0.95
C ALA A 521 -4.98 19.56 0.79
N VAL A 522 -4.40 20.26 -0.17
CA VAL A 522 -2.97 20.22 -0.48
C VAL A 522 -2.24 21.49 0.01
N TRP A 523 -2.90 22.65 -0.03
CA TRP A 523 -2.27 23.94 0.25
C TRP A 523 -2.70 24.57 1.59
N CYS A 524 -3.71 24.04 2.29
CA CYS A 524 -4.25 24.67 3.50
C CYS A 524 -3.19 24.86 4.60
N VAL A 525 -2.26 23.91 4.77
CA VAL A 525 -1.22 23.92 5.82
C VAL A 525 0.10 24.54 5.38
N ILE A 526 0.19 25.08 4.16
CA ILE A 526 1.42 25.68 3.65
C ILE A 526 1.39 27.19 3.94
N GLU A 527 2.31 27.62 4.81
CA GLU A 527 2.44 29.01 5.25
C GLU A 527 3.76 29.65 4.79
N ASP A 528 4.82 28.84 4.60
CA ASP A 528 6.16 29.32 4.25
C ASP A 528 6.60 28.91 2.84
N MET A 529 7.48 29.72 2.25
CA MET A 529 8.15 29.42 0.99
C MET A 529 9.07 28.19 1.13
N PRO A 530 9.13 27.30 0.12
CA PRO A 530 10.02 26.16 0.18
C PRO A 530 11.50 26.63 0.17
N PRO A 531 12.39 25.98 0.95
CA PRO A 531 13.77 26.40 1.05
C PRO A 531 14.47 26.32 -0.31
N ALA A 532 15.03 27.46 -0.74
CA ALA A 532 15.67 27.61 -2.04
C ALA A 532 17.07 28.22 -1.92
N SER A 533 17.98 27.84 -2.83
CA SER A 533 19.30 28.45 -2.99
C SER A 533 19.45 28.88 -4.44
N GLY A 534 19.54 30.19 -4.69
CA GLY A 534 19.60 30.75 -6.04
C GLY A 534 18.36 30.43 -6.90
N GLY A 535 17.17 30.43 -6.29
CA GLY A 535 15.89 30.13 -6.98
C GLY A 535 15.62 28.64 -7.23
N LYS A 536 16.56 27.74 -6.87
CA LYS A 536 16.40 26.28 -6.96
C LYS A 536 16.05 25.68 -5.60
N THR A 537 15.00 24.87 -5.57
CA THR A 537 14.56 24.13 -4.38
C THR A 537 15.19 22.72 -4.36
N ARG A 538 15.09 22.03 -3.22
CA ARG A 538 15.44 20.59 -3.12
C ARG A 538 14.28 19.66 -3.48
N ILE A 539 13.20 20.22 -4.04
CA ILE A 539 11.98 19.47 -4.36
C ILE A 539 12.23 18.71 -5.68
N PRO A 540 11.94 17.40 -5.73
CA PRO A 540 12.14 16.61 -6.94
C PRO A 540 11.24 17.11 -8.08
N PRO A 541 11.75 17.18 -9.31
CA PRO A 541 10.96 17.61 -10.46
C PRO A 541 9.92 16.56 -10.86
N PRO A 542 8.88 16.97 -11.63
CA PRO A 542 8.00 16.03 -12.29
C PRO A 542 8.75 15.15 -13.30
N ASP A 543 8.29 13.90 -13.44
CA ASP A 543 8.85 12.99 -14.44
C ASP A 543 8.73 13.57 -15.86
N LYS A 544 9.81 13.50 -16.64
CA LYS A 544 9.85 13.97 -18.04
C LYS A 544 8.77 13.32 -18.91
N GLN A 545 8.40 12.07 -18.65
CA GLN A 545 7.30 11.39 -19.35
C GLN A 545 5.94 12.01 -19.00
N VAL A 546 5.75 12.38 -17.73
CA VAL A 546 4.53 13.07 -17.27
C VAL A 546 4.43 14.46 -17.88
N VAL A 547 5.52 15.21 -17.90
CA VAL A 547 5.61 16.51 -18.57
C VAL A 547 5.22 16.36 -20.04
N LYS A 548 5.89 15.45 -20.76
CA LYS A 548 5.63 15.20 -22.19
C LYS A 548 4.16 14.85 -22.46
N MET A 549 3.60 13.94 -21.69
CA MET A 549 2.20 13.50 -21.84
C MET A 549 1.20 14.64 -21.61
N LEU A 550 1.44 15.54 -20.64
CA LEU A 550 0.54 16.70 -20.41
C LEU A 550 0.58 17.69 -21.58
N PHE A 551 1.76 17.96 -22.13
CA PHE A 551 1.89 18.80 -23.32
C PHE A 551 1.27 18.14 -24.56
N GLU A 552 1.45 16.83 -24.75
CA GLU A 552 0.80 16.10 -25.84
C GLU A 552 -0.74 16.13 -25.73
N LEU A 553 -1.32 15.94 -24.54
CA LEU A 553 -2.77 16.06 -24.32
C LEU A 553 -3.29 17.48 -24.56
N ARG A 554 -2.50 18.49 -24.19
CA ARG A 554 -2.82 19.90 -24.48
C ARG A 554 -2.84 20.18 -25.97
N ASP A 555 -1.87 19.67 -26.72
CA ASP A 555 -1.69 19.94 -28.15
C ASP A 555 -2.67 19.15 -29.01
N THR A 556 -3.01 17.91 -28.61
CA THR A 556 -4.02 17.07 -29.28
C THR A 556 -5.45 17.55 -29.09
N GLY A 557 -5.70 18.43 -28.12
CA GLY A 557 -7.00 19.07 -27.91
C GLY A 557 -7.97 18.30 -27.01
N ASP A 558 -7.57 17.17 -26.42
CA ASP A 558 -8.40 16.39 -25.50
C ASP A 558 -8.49 17.09 -24.12
N ALA A 559 -9.48 17.97 -24.00
CA ALA A 559 -9.69 18.77 -22.81
C ALA A 559 -10.10 17.92 -21.59
N GLU A 560 -10.85 16.83 -21.76
CA GLU A 560 -11.26 15.98 -20.63
C GLU A 560 -10.09 15.16 -20.08
N ALA A 561 -9.29 14.57 -20.97
CA ALA A 561 -8.10 13.82 -20.57
C ALA A 561 -7.05 14.74 -19.94
N LEU A 562 -6.83 15.93 -20.50
CA LEU A 562 -5.92 16.93 -19.92
C LEU A 562 -6.36 17.34 -18.52
N LEU A 563 -7.65 17.64 -18.33
CA LEU A 563 -8.23 18.01 -17.04
C LEU A 563 -8.02 16.92 -16.00
N LYS A 564 -8.39 15.67 -16.32
CA LYS A 564 -8.24 14.53 -15.43
C LYS A 564 -6.77 14.27 -15.09
N ALA A 565 -5.89 14.40 -16.08
CA ALA A 565 -4.46 14.19 -15.93
C ALA A 565 -3.80 15.24 -15.02
N ALA A 566 -4.17 16.51 -15.18
CA ALA A 566 -3.67 17.62 -14.37
C ALA A 566 -4.18 17.53 -12.92
N GLU A 567 -5.48 17.32 -12.72
CA GLU A 567 -6.12 17.22 -11.40
C GLU A 567 -5.61 16.04 -10.57
N GLY A 568 -5.41 14.87 -11.19
CA GLY A 568 -4.91 13.67 -10.51
C GLY A 568 -3.46 13.78 -10.03
N ARG A 569 -2.68 14.70 -10.60
CA ARG A 569 -1.25 14.91 -10.30
C ARG A 569 -0.98 16.06 -9.35
N LEU A 570 -1.93 16.96 -9.16
CA LEU A 570 -1.80 18.09 -8.23
C LEU A 570 -1.36 17.68 -6.82
N PRO A 571 -1.89 16.59 -6.21
CA PRO A 571 -1.44 16.16 -4.87
C PRO A 571 0.00 15.61 -4.84
N GLN A 572 0.55 15.21 -5.98
CA GLN A 572 1.92 14.69 -6.10
C GLN A 572 2.92 15.82 -6.34
N TYR A 573 2.53 16.83 -7.11
CA TYR A 573 3.39 17.95 -7.50
C TYR A 573 2.75 19.28 -7.07
N ILE A 574 2.68 19.46 -5.75
CA ILE A 574 1.89 20.52 -5.10
C ILE A 574 2.33 21.94 -5.49
N PHE A 575 3.59 22.12 -5.89
CA PHE A 575 4.17 23.39 -6.33
C PHE A 575 4.31 23.52 -7.85
N TRP A 576 3.85 22.53 -8.63
CA TRP A 576 3.88 22.64 -10.09
C TRP A 576 2.69 23.44 -10.59
N LEU A 577 2.87 24.75 -10.74
CA LEU A 577 1.81 25.70 -11.05
C LEU A 577 1.26 25.51 -12.47
N ASP A 578 2.04 24.92 -13.39
CA ASP A 578 1.58 24.57 -14.74
C ASP A 578 0.36 23.64 -14.73
N LEU A 579 0.23 22.76 -13.73
CA LEU A 579 -0.92 21.87 -13.59
C LEU A 579 -2.23 22.67 -13.45
N ASN A 580 -2.19 23.78 -12.72
CA ASN A 580 -3.37 24.62 -12.52
C ASN A 580 -3.74 25.38 -13.80
N ARG A 581 -2.74 25.82 -14.58
CA ARG A 581 -3.00 26.38 -15.91
C ARG A 581 -3.60 25.34 -16.85
N PHE A 582 -3.07 24.11 -16.88
CA PHE A 582 -3.61 23.04 -17.72
C PHE A 582 -5.07 22.70 -17.36
N SER A 583 -5.39 22.65 -16.06
CA SER A 583 -6.78 22.52 -15.62
C SER A 583 -7.65 23.69 -16.08
N ALA A 584 -7.16 24.93 -15.98
CA ALA A 584 -7.89 26.11 -16.44
C ALA A 584 -8.10 26.14 -17.96
N GLU A 585 -7.09 25.79 -18.75
CA GLU A 585 -7.19 25.69 -20.21
C GLU A 585 -8.18 24.62 -20.63
N ALA A 586 -8.12 23.44 -20.00
CA ALA A 586 -9.06 22.37 -20.24
C ALA A 586 -10.50 22.77 -19.92
N LEU A 587 -10.74 23.35 -18.74
CA LEU A 587 -12.07 23.83 -18.32
C LEU A 587 -12.61 24.92 -19.26
N THR A 588 -11.73 25.78 -19.79
CA THR A 588 -12.10 26.80 -20.79
C THR A 588 -12.58 26.15 -22.09
N ARG A 589 -11.86 25.12 -22.58
CA ARG A 589 -12.19 24.38 -23.80
C ARG A 589 -13.50 23.60 -23.68
N LEU A 590 -13.82 23.09 -22.48
CA LEU A 590 -15.07 22.37 -22.19
C LEU A 590 -16.31 23.28 -22.13
N GLY A 591 -16.13 24.61 -22.16
CA GLY A 591 -17.19 25.58 -22.39
C GLY A 591 -17.94 26.05 -21.14
N GLN A 592 -19.04 26.79 -21.37
CA GLN A 592 -19.70 27.62 -20.34
C GLN A 592 -20.15 26.86 -19.09
N ARG A 593 -20.48 25.57 -19.21
CA ARG A 593 -20.87 24.72 -18.07
C ARG A 593 -19.79 24.66 -16.99
N PHE A 594 -18.51 24.71 -17.39
CA PHE A 594 -17.35 24.57 -16.51
C PHE A 594 -16.84 25.89 -15.94
N THR A 595 -17.50 27.03 -16.23
CA THR A 595 -17.08 28.37 -15.78
C THR A 595 -16.90 28.45 -14.26
N LYS A 596 -17.80 27.84 -13.48
CA LYS A 596 -17.70 27.83 -12.01
C LYS A 596 -16.48 27.04 -11.52
N ALA A 597 -16.16 25.93 -12.18
CA ALA A 597 -14.97 25.13 -11.88
C ALA A 597 -13.69 25.86 -12.29
N LEU A 598 -13.69 26.53 -13.45
CA LEU A 598 -12.60 27.39 -13.89
C LEU A 598 -12.30 28.49 -12.86
N HIS A 599 -13.33 29.21 -12.41
CA HIS A 599 -13.19 30.24 -11.38
C HIS A 599 -12.61 29.66 -10.09
N ALA A 600 -13.04 28.47 -9.66
CA ALA A 600 -12.50 27.82 -8.47
C ALA A 600 -11.00 27.52 -8.59
N VAL A 601 -10.55 27.00 -9.74
CA VAL A 601 -9.11 26.74 -9.99
C VAL A 601 -8.31 28.05 -9.95
N CYS A 602 -8.79 29.09 -10.64
CA CYS A 602 -8.13 30.40 -10.68
C CYS A 602 -8.05 31.04 -9.28
N GLN A 603 -9.16 31.03 -8.53
CA GLN A 603 -9.24 31.64 -7.19
C GLN A 603 -8.28 30.98 -6.21
N GLU A 604 -8.32 29.64 -6.09
CA GLU A 604 -7.46 28.92 -5.15
C GLU A 604 -5.97 29.08 -5.50
N THR A 605 -5.65 29.10 -6.81
CA THR A 605 -4.27 29.32 -7.27
C THR A 605 -3.79 30.74 -6.97
N ALA A 606 -4.66 31.75 -7.16
CA ALA A 606 -4.34 33.13 -6.83
C ALA A 606 -4.18 33.32 -5.31
N PHE A 607 -4.99 32.67 -4.48
CA PHE A 607 -4.86 32.72 -3.02
C PHE A 607 -3.55 32.11 -2.54
N LEU A 608 -3.08 31.03 -3.15
CA LEU A 608 -1.76 30.46 -2.86
C LEU A 608 -0.65 31.48 -3.13
N LEU A 609 -0.66 32.15 -4.29
CA LEU A 609 0.36 33.13 -4.66
C LEU A 609 0.28 34.42 -3.84
N HIS A 610 -0.92 34.81 -3.43
CA HIS A 610 -1.10 35.91 -2.48
C HIS A 610 -0.46 35.57 -1.12
N ARG A 611 -0.61 34.32 -0.67
CA ARG A 611 0.01 33.84 0.59
C ARG A 611 1.53 33.69 0.46
N LEU A 612 2.00 33.22 -0.69
CA LEU A 612 3.40 32.89 -0.96
C LEU A 612 3.90 33.67 -2.20
N PRO A 613 4.12 34.99 -2.08
CA PRO A 613 4.57 35.81 -3.20
C PRO A 613 5.98 35.41 -3.65
N GLY A 614 6.17 35.19 -4.95
CA GLY A 614 7.45 34.77 -5.53
C GLY A 614 7.61 33.24 -5.67
N LEU A 615 6.59 32.45 -5.31
CA LEU A 615 6.57 31.01 -5.54
C LEU A 615 6.71 30.65 -7.03
N GLU A 616 6.15 31.46 -7.90
CA GLU A 616 6.22 31.36 -9.35
C GLU A 616 7.64 31.57 -9.93
N GLU A 617 8.55 32.15 -9.15
CA GLU A 617 9.95 32.38 -9.54
C GLU A 617 10.88 31.22 -9.13
N LEU A 618 10.39 30.25 -8.37
CA LEU A 618 11.16 29.09 -7.94
C LEU A 618 11.20 27.97 -8.98
N SER A 619 12.16 27.07 -8.79
CA SER A 619 12.37 25.89 -9.63
C SER A 619 12.62 24.63 -8.80
N PHE A 620 12.33 23.48 -9.39
CA PHE A 620 12.66 22.16 -8.86
C PHE A 620 14.18 21.94 -8.81
N ALA A 621 14.60 20.84 -8.20
CA ALA A 621 16.02 20.50 -8.01
C ALA A 621 16.82 20.40 -9.33
N ASP A 622 16.18 20.04 -10.44
CA ASP A 622 16.80 19.95 -11.76
C ASP A 622 16.81 21.30 -12.53
N GLY A 623 16.19 22.34 -11.97
CA GLY A 623 16.02 23.65 -12.60
C GLY A 623 14.76 23.81 -13.42
N THR A 624 13.88 22.80 -13.52
CA THR A 624 12.55 22.95 -14.11
C THR A 624 11.77 24.00 -13.31
N PRO A 625 11.20 25.05 -13.94
CA PRO A 625 10.50 26.10 -13.21
C PRO A 625 9.17 25.58 -12.64
N PHE A 626 8.74 26.11 -11.49
CA PHE A 626 7.40 25.84 -10.95
C PHE A 626 6.29 26.39 -11.85
N ALA A 627 6.55 27.54 -12.49
CA ALA A 627 5.73 28.13 -13.53
C ALA A 627 6.56 28.43 -14.78
N ASN A 628 6.21 27.80 -15.90
CA ASN A 628 6.78 28.17 -17.18
C ASN A 628 6.29 29.57 -17.64
N PRO A 629 6.90 30.20 -18.67
CA PRO A 629 6.56 31.57 -19.08
C PRO A 629 5.07 31.79 -19.38
N GLU A 630 4.41 30.82 -20.01
CA GLU A 630 2.96 30.88 -20.29
C GLU A 630 2.14 30.82 -18.99
N THR A 631 2.56 30.01 -18.03
CA THR A 631 1.96 29.93 -16.69
C THR A 631 2.14 31.23 -15.95
N LYS A 632 3.33 31.85 -15.97
CA LYS A 632 3.56 33.16 -15.34
C LYS A 632 2.62 34.23 -15.91
N GLN A 633 2.43 34.25 -17.23
CA GLN A 633 1.48 35.18 -17.87
C GLN A 633 0.03 34.91 -17.44
N TRP A 634 -0.38 33.65 -17.37
CA TRP A 634 -1.72 33.26 -16.88
C TRP A 634 -1.92 33.66 -15.40
N LEU A 635 -0.90 33.49 -14.57
CA LEU A 635 -0.91 33.86 -13.15
C LEU A 635 -1.13 35.37 -12.94
N VAL A 636 -0.50 36.22 -13.77
CA VAL A 636 -0.77 37.67 -13.77
C VAL A 636 -2.24 37.96 -14.10
N GLY A 637 -2.82 37.25 -15.06
CA GLY A 637 -4.23 37.39 -15.44
C GLY A 637 -5.20 37.08 -14.29
N ILE A 638 -4.99 35.98 -13.56
CA ILE A 638 -5.86 35.60 -12.43
C ILE A 638 -5.63 36.46 -11.18
N ALA A 639 -4.43 37.02 -10.99
CA ALA A 639 -4.14 37.95 -9.90
C ALA A 639 -4.89 39.29 -10.08
N MET A 640 -5.00 39.78 -11.33
CA MET A 640 -5.78 40.98 -11.63
C MET A 640 -7.30 40.78 -11.49
N ASP A 641 -7.81 39.57 -11.72
CA ASP A 641 -9.22 39.23 -11.45
C ASP A 641 -9.50 38.95 -9.96
N SER A 642 -8.52 38.47 -9.19
CA SER A 642 -8.66 38.28 -7.73
C SER A 642 -8.69 39.61 -6.95
N GLY A 643 -8.07 40.67 -7.50
CA GLY A 643 -8.24 42.04 -7.04
C GLY A 643 -9.68 42.59 -7.17
N ARG A 644 -10.55 41.93 -7.95
CA ARG A 644 -12.00 42.23 -7.99
C ARG A 644 -12.79 41.48 -6.91
N MET A 645 -12.21 40.48 -6.25
CA MET A 645 -12.89 39.62 -5.26
C MET A 645 -12.49 39.86 -3.80
N SER A 646 -11.43 40.62 -3.51
CA SER A 646 -11.02 41.00 -2.15
C SER A 646 -11.78 42.21 -1.59
N VAL A 647 -13.05 42.40 -1.95
CA VAL A 647 -13.93 43.40 -1.34
C VAL A 647 -15.24 42.75 -0.87
N LEU A 648 -15.15 41.57 -0.25
CA LEU A 648 -16.23 40.96 0.54
C LEU A 648 -15.57 40.05 1.59
N ASP A 649 -15.05 40.61 2.70
CA ASP A 649 -15.79 40.60 3.98
C ASP A 649 -15.01 41.20 5.17
N GLU A 650 -15.73 42.05 5.90
CA GLU A 650 -15.69 42.35 7.34
C GLU A 650 -14.40 42.83 8.05
N THR A 651 -14.20 44.15 8.03
CA THR A 651 -14.06 44.89 9.30
C THR A 651 -15.40 45.58 9.60
N VAL A 652 -16.00 45.19 10.72
CA VAL A 652 -17.25 45.73 11.25
C VAL A 652 -17.19 47.25 11.41
N LEU A 653 -17.94 47.94 10.55
CA LEU A 653 -18.56 49.24 10.84
C LEU A 653 -20.03 49.16 10.40
N PRO A 654 -20.95 49.85 11.08
CA PRO A 654 -22.37 49.50 11.06
C PRO A 654 -23.03 49.77 9.72
N ALA A 655 -23.93 48.84 9.37
CA ALA A 655 -24.90 48.84 8.29
C ALA A 655 -25.15 50.20 7.57
N ALA A 656 -24.78 50.26 6.28
CA ALA A 656 -25.37 51.19 5.33
C ALA A 656 -25.46 50.61 3.90
N ALA A 657 -26.70 50.28 3.52
CA ALA A 657 -27.32 50.30 2.20
C ALA A 657 -27.00 49.21 1.14
N HIS A 658 -28.06 48.46 0.82
CA HIS A 658 -28.30 47.50 -0.27
C HIS A 658 -28.06 48.01 -1.73
N GLY A 659 -27.07 48.85 -1.98
CA GLY A 659 -26.86 49.49 -3.30
C GLY A 659 -25.79 48.84 -4.20
N ASP A 660 -24.68 48.36 -3.64
CA ASP A 660 -23.46 48.04 -4.42
C ASP A 660 -23.55 46.75 -5.26
N GLU A 661 -24.33 45.74 -4.86
CA GLU A 661 -24.49 44.49 -5.64
C GLU A 661 -25.31 44.69 -6.94
N SER A 662 -26.28 45.60 -6.92
CA SER A 662 -27.13 45.92 -8.09
C SER A 662 -26.32 46.59 -9.21
N ILE A 663 -25.36 47.43 -8.83
CA ILE A 663 -24.50 48.18 -9.76
C ILE A 663 -23.58 47.24 -10.55
N GLY A 664 -23.02 46.22 -9.89
CA GLY A 664 -22.13 45.24 -10.53
C GLY A 664 -22.80 44.43 -11.64
N ALA A 665 -24.06 44.04 -11.44
CA ALA A 665 -24.83 43.28 -12.43
C ALA A 665 -25.14 44.10 -13.68
N ASP A 666 -25.57 45.35 -13.50
CA ASP A 666 -25.86 46.28 -14.60
C ASP A 666 -24.59 46.62 -15.43
N ILE A 667 -23.42 46.69 -14.78
CA ILE A 667 -22.12 46.90 -15.47
C ILE A 667 -21.74 45.68 -16.32
N ALA A 668 -21.96 44.47 -15.82
CA ALA A 668 -21.70 43.24 -16.57
C ALA A 668 -22.59 43.12 -17.82
N GLU A 669 -23.85 43.53 -17.71
CA GLU A 669 -24.78 43.57 -18.83
C GLU A 669 -24.40 44.65 -19.86
N ALA A 670 -23.95 45.82 -19.41
CA ALA A 670 -23.45 46.88 -20.30
C ALA A 670 -22.23 46.41 -21.12
N HIS A 671 -21.30 45.65 -20.50
CA HIS A 671 -20.20 45.01 -21.23
C HIS A 671 -20.69 43.97 -22.24
N ALA A 672 -21.74 43.21 -21.93
CA ALA A 672 -22.32 42.24 -22.86
C ALA A 672 -22.96 42.92 -24.08
N LEU A 673 -23.67 44.04 -23.89
CA LEU A 673 -24.26 44.84 -24.96
C LEU A 673 -23.19 45.43 -25.89
N ILE A 674 -22.06 45.88 -25.35
CA ILE A 674 -20.94 46.38 -26.15
C ILE A 674 -20.29 45.27 -26.98
N ARG A 675 -20.14 44.06 -26.43
CA ARG A 675 -19.67 42.89 -27.20
C ARG A 675 -20.62 42.51 -28.35
N GLY A 676 -21.91 42.80 -28.19
CA GLY A 676 -22.92 42.67 -29.24
C GLY A 676 -22.99 43.84 -30.24
N GLY A 677 -22.05 44.80 -30.18
CA GLY A 677 -22.02 45.96 -31.08
C GLY A 677 -22.97 47.10 -30.73
N LYS A 678 -23.66 47.03 -29.58
CA LYS A 678 -24.72 47.97 -29.16
C LYS A 678 -24.21 48.96 -28.10
N MET A 679 -23.19 49.74 -28.45
CA MET A 679 -22.54 50.67 -27.51
C MET A 679 -23.45 51.80 -27.03
N LEU A 680 -24.28 52.35 -27.91
CA LEU A 680 -25.21 53.44 -27.57
C LEU A 680 -26.24 52.97 -26.54
N GLU A 681 -26.85 51.80 -26.75
CA GLU A 681 -27.83 51.20 -25.84
C GLU A 681 -27.23 50.96 -24.44
N ALA A 682 -25.97 50.52 -24.36
CA ALA A 682 -25.26 50.30 -23.11
C ALA A 682 -25.03 51.61 -22.32
N ILE A 683 -24.61 52.67 -23.01
CA ILE A 683 -24.37 53.99 -22.39
C ILE A 683 -25.69 54.63 -21.95
N GLU A 684 -26.74 54.59 -22.78
CA GLU A 684 -28.06 55.11 -22.43
C GLU A 684 -28.67 54.41 -21.22
N LYS A 685 -28.42 53.10 -21.08
CA LYS A 685 -28.86 52.33 -19.90
C LYS A 685 -28.16 52.80 -18.63
N LEU A 686 -26.83 52.94 -18.66
CA LEU A 686 -26.07 53.42 -17.50
C LEU A 686 -26.33 54.89 -17.18
N GLN A 687 -26.55 55.74 -18.20
CA GLN A 687 -26.92 57.15 -17.99
C GLN A 687 -28.29 57.28 -17.33
N ARG A 688 -29.27 56.43 -17.67
CA ARG A 688 -30.57 56.39 -16.97
C ARG A 688 -30.39 56.05 -15.49
N LYS A 689 -29.50 55.11 -15.16
CA LYS A 689 -29.18 54.74 -13.77
C LYS A 689 -28.44 55.86 -13.03
N LEU A 690 -27.51 56.54 -13.70
CA LEU A 690 -26.83 57.72 -13.15
C LEU A 690 -27.83 58.85 -12.81
N ASN A 691 -28.78 59.12 -13.70
CA ASN A 691 -29.79 60.17 -13.51
C ASN A 691 -30.83 59.79 -12.44
N GLY A 692 -31.10 58.50 -12.27
CA GLY A 692 -32.01 57.95 -11.26
C GLY A 692 -31.36 57.59 -9.92
N ALA A 693 -30.07 57.89 -9.73
CA ALA A 693 -29.33 57.50 -8.53
C ALA A 693 -29.94 58.14 -7.26
N ALA A 694 -30.15 57.31 -6.23
CA ALA A 694 -30.84 57.70 -4.99
C ALA A 694 -29.94 58.50 -4.03
N SER A 695 -28.62 58.46 -4.22
CA SER A 695 -27.65 59.18 -3.38
C SER A 695 -26.49 59.76 -4.19
N SER A 696 -25.82 60.77 -3.62
CA SER A 696 -24.60 61.34 -4.21
C SER A 696 -23.48 60.29 -4.35
N ARG A 697 -23.36 59.36 -3.39
CA ARG A 697 -22.41 58.25 -3.45
C ARG A 697 -22.71 57.30 -4.62
N GLU A 698 -23.97 56.92 -4.78
CA GLU A 698 -24.41 56.08 -5.89
C GLU A 698 -24.21 56.76 -7.25
N ARG A 699 -24.43 58.08 -7.33
CA ARG A 699 -24.16 58.87 -8.53
C ARG A 699 -22.67 58.82 -8.92
N ILE A 700 -21.76 58.92 -7.95
CA ILE A 700 -20.32 58.80 -8.19
C ILE A 700 -19.96 57.40 -8.70
N LEU A 701 -20.56 56.34 -8.14
CA LEU A 701 -20.34 54.96 -8.56
C LEU A 701 -20.82 54.70 -10.00
N TRP A 702 -22.00 55.18 -10.38
CA TRP A 702 -22.47 55.09 -11.77
C TRP A 702 -21.61 55.90 -12.74
N ARG A 703 -21.10 57.06 -12.30
CA ARG A 703 -20.20 57.89 -13.09
C ARG A 703 -18.86 57.19 -13.33
N LEU A 704 -18.32 56.53 -12.30
CA LEU A 704 -17.14 55.68 -12.39
C LEU A 704 -17.34 54.52 -13.36
N ALA A 705 -18.50 53.86 -13.29
CA ALA A 705 -18.85 52.77 -14.20
C ALA A 705 -18.86 53.21 -15.65
N ILE A 706 -19.49 54.36 -15.95
CA ILE A 706 -19.54 54.93 -17.30
C ILE A 706 -18.14 55.31 -17.80
N ALA A 707 -17.33 55.97 -16.97
CA ALA A 707 -15.97 56.34 -17.32
C ALA A 707 -15.09 55.11 -17.58
N ARG A 708 -15.20 54.07 -16.75
CA ARG A 708 -14.47 52.81 -16.90
C ARG A 708 -14.81 52.12 -18.21
N LEU A 709 -16.11 52.03 -18.52
CA LEU A 709 -16.61 51.40 -19.74
C LEU A 709 -16.04 52.05 -20.99
N MET A 710 -15.96 53.38 -21.02
CA MET A 710 -15.39 54.12 -22.15
C MET A 710 -13.88 53.93 -22.28
N LEU A 711 -13.15 53.83 -21.17
CA LEU A 711 -11.72 53.52 -21.18
C LEU A 711 -11.44 52.10 -21.68
N ASP A 712 -12.25 51.12 -21.25
CA ASP A 712 -12.10 49.72 -21.67
C ASP A 712 -12.37 49.53 -23.18
N VAL A 713 -13.26 50.33 -23.77
CA VAL A 713 -13.52 50.37 -25.24
C VAL A 713 -12.55 51.30 -25.98
N ARG A 714 -11.53 51.85 -25.30
CA ARG A 714 -10.52 52.78 -25.82
C ARG A 714 -11.08 54.11 -26.37
N GLN A 715 -12.27 54.52 -25.96
CA GLN A 715 -12.87 55.82 -26.30
C GLN A 715 -12.55 56.87 -25.23
N VAL A 716 -11.25 57.12 -25.02
CA VAL A 716 -10.73 57.96 -23.92
C VAL A 716 -11.29 59.38 -23.96
N LYS A 717 -11.44 59.97 -25.15
CA LYS A 717 -12.00 61.32 -25.33
C LYS A 717 -13.42 61.47 -24.75
N LEU A 718 -14.23 60.43 -24.82
CA LEU A 718 -15.59 60.43 -24.28
C LEU A 718 -15.60 60.26 -22.75
N ALA A 719 -14.54 59.71 -22.17
CA ALA A 719 -14.39 59.54 -20.72
C ALA A 719 -13.98 60.82 -19.99
N ILE A 720 -13.33 61.78 -20.67
CA ILE A 720 -12.77 62.99 -20.05
C ILE A 720 -13.79 63.78 -19.22
N PRO A 721 -14.98 64.12 -19.73
CA PRO A 721 -15.93 64.92 -18.95
C PRO A 721 -16.42 64.21 -17.68
N GLN A 722 -16.49 62.87 -17.71
CA GLN A 722 -16.88 62.10 -16.54
C GLN A 722 -15.74 62.02 -15.52
N MET A 723 -14.51 61.84 -15.98
CA MET A 723 -13.31 61.86 -15.13
C MET A 723 -13.13 63.20 -14.41
N GLU A 724 -13.28 64.32 -15.12
CA GLU A 724 -13.19 65.65 -14.50
C GLU A 724 -14.26 65.86 -13.43
N GLN A 725 -15.48 65.38 -13.69
CA GLN A 725 -16.57 65.51 -12.74
C GLN A 725 -16.40 64.59 -11.51
N ILE A 726 -15.79 63.41 -11.69
CA ILE A 726 -15.40 62.53 -10.57
C ILE A 726 -14.42 63.25 -9.64
N VAL A 727 -13.39 63.90 -10.18
CA VAL A 727 -12.41 64.65 -9.37
C VAL A 727 -13.10 65.78 -8.58
N ARG A 728 -14.00 66.54 -9.23
CA ARG A 728 -14.76 67.60 -8.55
C ARG A 728 -15.66 67.06 -7.44
N GLU A 729 -16.27 65.90 -7.65
CA GLU A 729 -17.13 65.26 -6.65
C GLU A 729 -16.31 64.73 -5.46
N ILE A 730 -15.11 64.18 -5.70
CA ILE A 730 -14.15 63.80 -4.65
C ILE A 730 -13.77 65.01 -3.81
N ASP A 731 -13.47 66.15 -4.44
CA ASP A 731 -13.09 67.38 -3.76
C ASP A 731 -14.26 67.99 -2.97
N HIS A 732 -15.43 68.09 -3.60
CA HIS A 732 -16.62 68.70 -3.03
C HIS A 732 -17.11 67.97 -1.78
N PHE A 733 -17.11 66.64 -1.81
CA PHE A 733 -17.53 65.81 -0.67
C PHE A 733 -16.37 65.43 0.25
N ARG A 734 -15.15 65.92 0.00
CA ARG A 734 -13.93 65.58 0.73
C ARG A 734 -13.76 64.07 0.94
N LEU A 735 -13.94 63.31 -0.13
CA LEU A 735 -13.95 61.84 -0.04
C LEU A 735 -12.59 61.28 0.38
N GLU A 736 -11.50 62.00 0.17
CA GLU A 736 -10.17 61.58 0.67
C GLU A 736 -10.13 61.42 2.19
N ASP A 737 -10.94 62.20 2.93
CA ASP A 737 -11.04 62.13 4.39
C ASP A 737 -12.18 61.20 4.85
N TYR A 738 -13.31 61.19 4.12
CA TYR A 738 -14.56 60.55 4.57
C TYR A 738 -14.85 59.17 3.97
N ASP A 739 -14.46 58.91 2.72
CA ASP A 739 -14.57 57.59 2.06
C ASP A 739 -13.33 57.38 1.19
N PRO A 740 -12.15 57.16 1.81
CA PRO A 740 -10.87 57.09 1.12
C PRO A 740 -10.84 55.96 0.09
N ALA A 741 -11.63 54.90 0.30
CA ALA A 741 -11.77 53.79 -0.64
C ALA A 741 -12.45 54.23 -1.95
N LEU A 742 -13.53 55.02 -1.88
CA LEU A 742 -14.21 55.56 -3.07
C LEU A 742 -13.35 56.63 -3.76
N ALA A 743 -12.69 57.50 -3.00
CA ALA A 743 -11.76 58.49 -3.54
C ALA A 743 -10.61 57.82 -4.30
N LEU A 744 -10.00 56.80 -3.71
CA LEU A 744 -8.90 56.03 -4.33
C LEU A 744 -9.35 55.34 -5.62
N ARG A 745 -10.55 54.74 -5.65
CA ARG A 745 -11.12 54.14 -6.86
C ARG A 745 -11.29 55.17 -7.97
N GLY A 746 -11.77 56.37 -7.64
CA GLY A 746 -11.95 57.44 -8.62
C GLY A 746 -10.65 58.01 -9.15
N LEU A 747 -9.70 58.33 -8.26
CA LEU A 747 -8.39 58.87 -8.65
C LEU A 747 -7.59 57.87 -9.51
N LYS A 748 -7.62 56.57 -9.17
CA LYS A 748 -6.95 55.54 -10.00
C LYS A 748 -7.54 55.43 -11.40
N LEU A 749 -8.86 55.55 -11.54
CA LEU A 749 -9.52 55.54 -12.84
C LEU A 749 -9.16 56.77 -13.66
N VAL A 750 -9.15 57.95 -13.03
CA VAL A 750 -8.74 59.21 -13.67
C VAL A 750 -7.29 59.12 -14.12
N TRP A 751 -6.39 58.64 -13.25
CA TRP A 751 -4.98 58.44 -13.59
C TRP A 751 -4.81 57.55 -14.83
N ALA A 752 -5.46 56.38 -14.84
CA ALA A 752 -5.40 55.47 -15.98
C ALA A 752 -5.94 56.11 -17.28
N GLY A 753 -6.99 56.92 -17.19
CA GLY A 753 -7.54 57.63 -18.34
C GLY A 753 -6.68 58.81 -18.82
N LEU A 754 -5.88 59.44 -17.95
CA LEU A 754 -4.94 60.50 -18.32
C LEU A 754 -3.68 59.92 -18.98
N GLU A 755 -3.16 58.80 -18.47
CA GLU A 755 -2.03 58.07 -19.09
C GLU A 755 -2.37 57.63 -20.52
N LEU A 756 -3.60 57.17 -20.76
CA LEU A 756 -4.04 56.75 -22.09
C LEU A 756 -4.19 57.89 -23.12
N GLN A 757 -4.11 59.16 -22.72
CA GLN A 757 -4.22 60.31 -23.65
C GLN A 757 -2.91 60.64 -24.35
N ASN A 758 -1.75 60.22 -23.82
CA ASN A 758 -0.42 60.43 -24.40
C ASN A 758 -0.13 61.90 -24.84
N ASP A 759 -0.79 62.88 -24.20
CA ASP A 759 -0.64 64.31 -24.48
C ASP A 759 0.33 64.96 -23.46
N PRO A 760 1.39 65.65 -23.89
CA PRO A 760 2.35 66.30 -22.99
C PRO A 760 1.70 67.32 -22.03
N SER A 761 0.60 67.95 -22.42
CA SER A 761 -0.11 68.95 -21.61
C SER A 761 -0.83 68.36 -20.38
N VAL A 762 -1.00 67.03 -20.36
CA VAL A 762 -1.74 66.32 -19.30
C VAL A 762 -0.81 65.77 -18.21
N LYS A 763 0.50 65.70 -18.46
CA LYS A 763 1.49 65.14 -17.52
C LYS A 763 1.47 65.79 -16.13
N ILE A 764 1.24 67.10 -16.05
CA ILE A 764 1.13 67.82 -14.78
C ILE A 764 -0.09 67.33 -13.99
N LYS A 765 -1.26 67.23 -14.64
CA LYS A 765 -2.48 66.71 -14.03
C LYS A 765 -2.33 65.25 -13.60
N THR A 766 -1.61 64.45 -14.38
CA THR A 766 -1.33 63.04 -14.03
C THR A 766 -0.47 62.94 -12.77
N SER A 767 0.55 63.80 -12.64
CA SER A 767 1.39 63.91 -11.44
C SER A 767 0.55 64.33 -10.23
N ASP A 768 -0.30 65.35 -10.37
CA ASP A 768 -1.15 65.82 -9.28
C ASP A 768 -2.10 64.72 -8.77
N VAL A 769 -2.65 63.90 -9.68
CA VAL A 769 -3.51 62.77 -9.30
C VAL A 769 -2.70 61.67 -8.60
N LEU A 770 -1.47 61.38 -9.04
CA LEU A 770 -0.58 60.43 -8.36
C LEU A 770 -0.22 60.89 -6.95
N ASP A 771 0.07 62.17 -6.76
CA ASP A 771 0.37 62.72 -5.44
C ASP A 771 -0.83 62.59 -4.49
N ARG A 772 -2.05 62.78 -5.01
CA ARG A 772 -3.28 62.56 -4.24
C ARG A 772 -3.49 61.09 -3.88
N ILE A 773 -3.23 60.18 -4.81
CA ILE A 773 -3.24 58.73 -4.53
C ILE A 773 -2.19 58.39 -3.47
N ALA A 774 -0.98 58.96 -3.53
CA ALA A 774 0.10 58.71 -2.57
C ALA A 774 -0.26 59.12 -1.14
N ARG A 775 -1.07 60.17 -0.99
CA ARG A 775 -1.56 60.63 0.32
C ARG A 775 -2.56 59.65 0.95
N ILE A 776 -3.34 58.95 0.13
CA ILE A 776 -4.33 57.96 0.59
C ILE A 776 -3.67 56.59 0.78
N ASP A 777 -2.90 56.15 -0.21
CA ASP A 777 -2.21 54.85 -0.21
C ASP A 777 -0.91 54.91 -1.02
N MET A 778 0.21 55.06 -0.30
CA MET A 778 1.55 55.12 -0.89
C MET A 778 1.97 53.79 -1.54
N ALA A 779 1.45 52.65 -1.06
CA ALA A 779 1.77 51.35 -1.65
C ALA A 779 1.16 51.22 -3.04
N GLU A 780 -0.01 51.80 -3.28
CA GLU A 780 -0.64 51.82 -4.60
C GLU A 780 0.15 52.66 -5.62
N VAL A 781 0.76 53.77 -5.24
CA VAL A 781 1.63 54.54 -6.15
C VAL A 781 2.90 53.77 -6.54
N ILE A 782 3.49 53.01 -5.62
CA ILE A 782 4.64 52.14 -5.93
C ILE A 782 4.24 51.03 -6.91
N LYS A 783 3.02 50.50 -6.81
CA LYS A 783 2.51 49.52 -7.78
C LYS A 783 2.25 50.15 -9.14
N LEU A 784 1.70 51.37 -9.18
CA LEU A 784 1.39 52.07 -10.42
C LEU A 784 2.62 52.62 -11.14
N SER A 785 3.71 52.90 -10.44
CA SER A 785 4.98 53.39 -11.01
C SER A 785 5.96 52.30 -11.48
N LYS A 786 5.66 51.02 -11.22
CA LYS A 786 6.46 49.86 -11.66
C LYS A 786 6.00 49.26 -13.00
N ASN A 787 4.88 49.73 -13.53
CA ASN A 787 4.37 49.42 -14.87
C ASN A 787 4.56 50.62 -15.79
#